data_AF-I1YG95-F1
#
_entry.id   AF-I1YG95-F1
#
_cell.length_a   1.000
_cell.length_b   1.000
_cell.length_c   1.000
_cell.angle_alpha   90.00
_cell.angle_beta   90.00
_cell.angle_gamma   90.00
#
_symmetry.space_group_name_H-M   'P 1'
#
loop_
_entity.id
_entity.type
_entity.pdbx_description
1 polymer ?
#
loop_
_entity_poly.entity_id
_entity_poly.type
_entity_poly.pdbx_seq_one_letter_code
_entity_poly.pdbx_strand_id
1 'polypeptide(L)'
;MIIQAVNSSSLISSVYQDFLHTLQQTGFVGEIESDYATRTVFATDNSIYQRLPQAIVFPATVEDVSLLASLMAQPAFTEIVITARGGGTGTNGQSLTDGIVVDLSRHLNRVLEINVDERWARVQAGVVKDQLNALLKPHGLFFSPELSTSNRATIGGMINTDASGQGSCVYGKTRDHVIELDTVVVGGEQLHTQAITATELAQHTASLSEREASIYQSLDKLSSENAALIASTFPKLNRCLTGYDLAHLNEKGEFNLNSVICGSEGTLGFVVEAKLNLLPIPNYSVLINLRYPSFMDALRDAKTLMEHQPLSIETVDSRVLQLAQKDSVWQSVCEYFPDDSGNVLGINLIEFSGDSKSSVDTEVSAFLAYLEQDQSIARSGYTLAAGEDAVKRVYGMRKRAVGLLGNSQGEARPQPFIEDMAVPPENLADFIAELRDLLDGHELQYGMFGHVDAGVLHVRPALDMKDPEQAALIRPITDHAVKLIEKYGGLLWGEHGKGLRSEYVPQFFGDLYPAIQQVKSLFDPNNQLNPGKIASPLGSAKDALLKIDGVALRGEYDRQIAPSNWQSFGASMHCNGNGACYNYDVNDAMCPSWKATRQRIHSPKGRASAMREWLRLQQLSGVDAAEKERASADYSSWQQLKQAVTKKRRKAEDSFNHEVYDAMAGCLACKSCVGQCPVKVNIPELRSRFLFLYHQRYFRPLREYLVASLEFFIPYLSRVSPLYNGVMGQAWVKRLLAKTIGMVDSPLFDSEHPAFQANLQQWGVKTATAEELSQLSAAEKERCVVLVQDTFTRYFDTRVLAALVELMSELGYSVWLAKHLPNGKPLHVQGFRTAFAKTAQRNIDALNALAALNVTLVGLDPAMTLIYRQEYAALTNAGSVPEVLLPQEWLMKHLPESSASTASATYKLFMHCTEKTNAASSTAQWQAVFKRRGLPMSVVSTGCCGMSGTYGHELRNLDTSTTIFQQSWAPQLAQTQPNEEVLATGYSCRSQVKRMQDVRLKHPVEVLLDSVKQERATH
;
A
#
# COMPACT_ATOMS: atom_id res chain seq x y z
N MET A 1 -30.86 -0.68 21.73
CA MET A 1 -29.85 -0.24 20.74
C MET A 1 -28.89 -1.39 20.51
N ILE A 2 -29.35 -2.36 19.75
CA ILE A 2 -28.72 -3.66 19.57
C ILE A 2 -28.32 -3.71 18.09
N ILE A 3 -27.03 -3.55 17.78
CA ILE A 3 -26.46 -4.44 16.76
C ILE A 3 -26.77 -5.82 17.31
N GLN A 4 -27.67 -6.58 16.66
CA GLN A 4 -27.81 -7.99 17.00
C GLN A 4 -26.41 -8.56 16.88
N ALA A 5 -25.92 -9.23 17.93
CA ALA A 5 -24.65 -9.90 17.88
C ALA A 5 -24.65 -10.73 16.59
N VAL A 6 -23.85 -10.33 15.61
CA VAL A 6 -23.66 -11.12 14.39
C VAL A 6 -22.86 -12.31 14.89
N ASN A 7 -23.57 -13.38 15.27
CA ASN A 7 -22.93 -14.60 15.71
C ASN A 7 -22.25 -15.19 14.48
N SER A 8 -20.94 -14.99 14.38
CA SER A 8 -20.12 -15.32 13.20
C SER A 8 -20.26 -16.78 12.79
N SER A 9 -20.44 -17.70 13.76
CA SER A 9 -20.65 -19.12 13.49
C SER A 9 -22.01 -19.41 12.86
N SER A 10 -23.06 -18.65 13.19
CA SER A 10 -24.38 -18.82 12.56
C SER A 10 -24.42 -18.40 11.09
N LEU A 11 -23.40 -17.66 10.62
CA LEU A 11 -23.25 -17.23 9.22
C LEU A 11 -22.39 -18.19 8.38
N ILE A 12 -22.00 -19.34 8.91
CA ILE A 12 -21.21 -20.35 8.21
C ILE A 12 -22.08 -21.58 8.06
N SER A 13 -22.21 -22.12 6.84
CA SER A 13 -23.04 -23.32 6.64
C SER A 13 -22.39 -24.55 7.27
N SER A 14 -23.23 -25.52 7.68
CA SER A 14 -22.78 -26.69 8.46
C SER A 14 -21.72 -27.53 7.75
N VAL A 15 -21.87 -27.77 6.44
CA VAL A 15 -20.91 -28.55 5.66
C VAL A 15 -19.50 -27.94 5.68
N TYR A 16 -19.39 -26.60 5.69
CA TYR A 16 -18.11 -25.92 5.79
C TYR A 16 -17.55 -25.97 7.21
N GLN A 17 -18.40 -25.90 8.25
CA GLN A 17 -17.96 -26.09 9.63
C GLN A 17 -17.37 -27.49 9.83
N ASP A 18 -18.06 -28.51 9.31
CA ASP A 18 -17.63 -29.91 9.38
C ASP A 18 -16.30 -30.11 8.63
N PHE A 19 -16.16 -29.51 7.44
CA PHE A 19 -14.90 -29.54 6.67
C PHE A 19 -13.74 -28.91 7.44
N LEU A 20 -13.92 -27.70 7.98
CA LEU A 20 -12.87 -26.98 8.70
C LEU A 20 -12.46 -27.70 9.99
N HIS A 21 -13.44 -28.24 10.72
CA HIS A 21 -13.17 -29.05 11.91
C HIS A 21 -12.44 -30.34 11.57
N THR A 22 -12.83 -31.02 10.48
CA THR A 22 -12.16 -32.23 10.00
C THR A 22 -10.73 -31.92 9.57
N LEU A 23 -10.50 -30.81 8.85
CA LEU A 23 -9.18 -30.36 8.43
C LEU A 23 -8.25 -30.14 9.64
N GLN A 24 -8.73 -29.53 10.72
CA GLN A 24 -7.93 -29.38 11.95
C GLN A 24 -7.52 -30.72 12.57
N GLN A 25 -8.28 -31.79 12.32
CA GLN A 25 -8.01 -33.13 12.83
C GLN A 25 -7.09 -33.96 11.92
N THR A 26 -6.83 -33.53 10.68
CA THR A 26 -5.95 -34.26 9.73
C THR A 26 -4.45 -34.01 9.95
N GLY A 27 -4.09 -33.23 10.98
CA GLY A 27 -2.70 -32.82 11.22
C GLY A 27 -2.32 -31.52 10.51
N PHE A 28 -3.29 -30.77 9.99
CA PHE A 28 -3.10 -29.43 9.45
C PHE A 28 -2.47 -28.50 10.52
N VAL A 29 -1.31 -27.92 10.20
CA VAL A 29 -0.54 -27.07 11.14
C VAL A 29 -0.69 -25.57 10.85
N GLY A 30 -1.33 -25.22 9.73
CA GLY A 30 -1.66 -23.84 9.38
C GLY A 30 -2.75 -23.21 10.25
N GLU A 31 -3.15 -21.98 9.89
CA GLU A 31 -4.18 -21.23 10.61
C GLU A 31 -5.53 -21.27 9.88
N ILE A 32 -6.64 -21.27 10.63
CA ILE A 32 -8.01 -21.15 10.11
C ILE A 32 -8.69 -19.98 10.80
N GLU A 33 -9.16 -19.00 10.03
CA GLU A 33 -9.87 -17.82 10.53
C GLU A 33 -11.29 -17.77 9.97
N SER A 34 -12.28 -17.74 10.85
CA SER A 34 -13.71 -17.75 10.50
C SER A 34 -14.49 -16.56 11.10
N ASP A 35 -13.79 -15.62 11.74
CA ASP A 35 -14.39 -14.41 12.30
C ASP A 35 -14.92 -13.48 11.19
N TYR A 36 -15.91 -12.65 11.54
CA TYR A 36 -16.65 -11.90 10.53
C TYR A 36 -15.82 -10.77 9.90
N ALA A 37 -14.95 -10.13 10.69
CA ALA A 37 -14.06 -9.08 10.23
C ALA A 37 -13.02 -9.59 9.23
N THR A 38 -12.35 -10.70 9.53
CA THR A 38 -11.41 -11.32 8.58
C THR A 38 -12.13 -11.69 7.29
N ARG A 39 -13.29 -12.36 7.36
CA ARG A 39 -14.10 -12.69 6.18
C ARG A 39 -14.47 -11.46 5.36
N THR A 40 -14.83 -10.35 6.02
CA THR A 40 -15.14 -9.08 5.36
C THR A 40 -13.92 -8.47 4.65
N VAL A 41 -12.73 -8.56 5.25
CA VAL A 41 -11.49 -8.08 4.62
C VAL A 41 -11.14 -8.90 3.37
N PHE A 42 -11.35 -10.21 3.42
CA PHE A 42 -11.11 -11.11 2.29
C PHE A 42 -12.26 -11.11 1.26
N ALA A 43 -13.41 -10.52 1.59
CA ALA A 43 -14.54 -10.43 0.67
C ALA A 43 -14.32 -9.51 -0.53
N THR A 44 -13.21 -8.76 -0.55
CA THR A 44 -12.88 -7.81 -1.62
C THR A 44 -11.43 -7.96 -2.09
N ASP A 45 -11.20 -7.78 -3.38
CA ASP A 45 -9.88 -7.61 -4.00
C ASP A 45 -9.78 -6.18 -4.57
N ASN A 46 -9.16 -5.98 -5.74
CA ASN A 46 -9.10 -4.67 -6.40
C ASN A 46 -10.23 -4.50 -7.45
N SER A 47 -11.16 -5.46 -7.54
CA SER A 47 -12.34 -5.37 -8.40
C SER A 47 -13.48 -4.58 -7.78
N ILE A 48 -14.55 -4.42 -8.57
CA ILE A 48 -15.83 -3.82 -8.13
C ILE A 48 -16.71 -4.77 -7.31
N TYR A 49 -16.32 -6.03 -7.16
CA TYR A 49 -17.15 -7.08 -6.56
C TYR A 49 -16.92 -7.24 -5.05
N GLN A 50 -17.93 -7.79 -4.37
CA GLN A 50 -17.81 -8.23 -2.99
C GLN A 50 -18.47 -9.60 -2.79
N ARG A 51 -17.71 -10.61 -2.37
CA ARG A 51 -18.22 -11.96 -2.04
C ARG A 51 -17.70 -12.41 -0.69
N LEU A 52 -18.59 -12.64 0.26
CA LEU A 52 -18.21 -13.01 1.63
C LEU A 52 -17.87 -14.52 1.70
N PRO A 53 -16.62 -14.90 1.98
CA PRO A 53 -16.26 -16.32 2.11
C PRO A 53 -16.83 -16.92 3.41
N GLN A 54 -16.90 -18.26 3.49
CA GLN A 54 -17.20 -19.01 4.71
C GLN A 54 -16.06 -18.90 5.74
N ALA A 55 -14.82 -19.04 5.30
CA ALA A 55 -13.61 -18.97 6.12
C ALA A 55 -12.37 -18.69 5.28
N ILE A 56 -11.25 -18.39 5.95
CA ILE A 56 -9.93 -18.27 5.34
C ILE A 56 -9.01 -19.29 5.98
N VAL A 57 -8.27 -20.02 5.15
CA VAL A 57 -7.25 -20.99 5.54
C VAL A 57 -5.89 -20.47 5.12
N PHE A 58 -4.91 -20.54 6.02
CA PHE A 58 -3.53 -20.12 5.81
C PHE A 58 -2.60 -21.32 6.01
N PRO A 59 -2.36 -22.12 4.96
CA PRO A 59 -1.42 -23.24 5.01
C PRO A 59 -0.03 -22.74 5.43
N ALA A 60 0.61 -23.44 6.38
CA ALA A 60 1.98 -23.14 6.80
C ALA A 60 3.01 -23.90 5.95
N THR A 61 2.61 -25.01 5.35
CA THR A 61 3.45 -25.94 4.60
C THR A 61 2.79 -26.36 3.27
N VAL A 62 3.54 -27.02 2.39
CA VAL A 62 2.98 -27.61 1.17
C VAL A 62 2.08 -28.81 1.53
N GLU A 63 2.47 -29.55 2.56
CA GLU A 63 1.73 -30.68 3.11
C GLU A 63 0.33 -30.26 3.59
N ASP A 64 0.18 -29.09 4.21
CA ASP A 64 -1.11 -28.52 4.59
C ASP A 64 -2.04 -28.32 3.38
N VAL A 65 -1.49 -27.90 2.23
CA VAL A 65 -2.24 -27.75 0.97
C VAL A 65 -2.65 -29.12 0.44
N SER A 66 -1.76 -30.11 0.47
CA SER A 66 -2.07 -31.49 0.10
C SER A 66 -3.14 -32.11 0.99
N LEU A 67 -3.11 -31.89 2.31
CA LEU A 67 -4.13 -32.36 3.25
C LEU A 67 -5.50 -31.76 2.95
N LEU A 68 -5.55 -30.44 2.72
CA LEU A 68 -6.78 -29.74 2.35
C LEU A 68 -7.34 -30.26 1.01
N ALA A 69 -6.48 -30.43 0.01
CA ALA A 69 -6.89 -30.93 -1.31
C ALA A 69 -7.27 -32.43 -1.30
N SER A 70 -6.68 -33.23 -0.41
CA SER A 70 -7.10 -34.62 -0.16
C SER A 70 -8.48 -34.68 0.48
N LEU A 71 -8.73 -33.81 1.47
CA LEU A 71 -9.99 -33.77 2.19
C LEU A 71 -11.15 -33.33 1.29
N MET A 72 -10.93 -32.32 0.44
CA MET A 72 -11.99 -31.83 -0.46
C MET A 72 -12.43 -32.86 -1.51
N ALA A 73 -11.55 -33.80 -1.88
CA ALA A 73 -11.85 -34.86 -2.83
C ALA A 73 -12.75 -35.97 -2.25
N GLN A 74 -12.96 -35.98 -0.92
CA GLN A 74 -13.79 -37.00 -0.29
C GLN A 74 -15.27 -36.81 -0.64
N PRO A 75 -16.05 -37.90 -0.80
CA PRO A 75 -17.47 -37.83 -1.15
C PRO A 75 -18.32 -36.94 -0.23
N ALA A 76 -17.94 -36.81 1.05
CA ALA A 76 -18.65 -35.98 2.03
C ALA A 76 -18.46 -34.46 1.80
N PHE A 77 -17.46 -34.05 1.03
CA PHE A 77 -17.04 -32.66 0.88
C PHE A 77 -17.02 -32.18 -0.58
N THR A 78 -17.68 -32.90 -1.49
CA THR A 78 -17.76 -32.52 -2.92
C THR A 78 -18.46 -31.18 -3.16
N GLU A 79 -19.25 -30.69 -2.20
CA GLU A 79 -19.89 -29.36 -2.23
C GLU A 79 -18.97 -28.23 -1.75
N ILE A 80 -17.81 -28.55 -1.18
CA ILE A 80 -16.87 -27.54 -0.69
C ILE A 80 -16.16 -26.92 -1.88
N VAL A 81 -16.32 -25.61 -2.02
CA VAL A 81 -15.61 -24.82 -3.03
C VAL A 81 -14.51 -23.99 -2.39
N ILE A 82 -13.37 -23.96 -3.06
CA ILE A 82 -12.15 -23.32 -2.54
C ILE A 82 -11.52 -22.46 -3.63
N THR A 83 -11.01 -21.29 -3.24
CA THR A 83 -10.29 -20.37 -4.13
C THR A 83 -8.93 -20.04 -3.55
N ALA A 84 -7.87 -20.30 -4.32
CA ALA A 84 -6.52 -19.87 -3.99
C ALA A 84 -6.41 -18.34 -4.02
N ARG A 85 -5.60 -17.78 -3.13
CA ARG A 85 -5.33 -16.34 -3.07
C ARG A 85 -3.87 -16.06 -2.74
N GLY A 86 -3.26 -15.23 -3.60
CA GLY A 86 -1.96 -14.60 -3.35
C GLY A 86 -2.12 -13.19 -2.79
N GLY A 87 -1.49 -12.21 -3.42
CA GLY A 87 -1.58 -10.79 -3.00
C GLY A 87 -3.00 -10.21 -2.94
N GLY A 88 -3.97 -10.76 -3.68
CA GLY A 88 -5.35 -10.24 -3.75
C GLY A 88 -5.43 -8.88 -4.46
N THR A 89 -4.60 -8.72 -5.50
CA THR A 89 -4.42 -7.51 -6.32
C THR A 89 -5.20 -7.52 -7.63
N GLY A 90 -5.83 -8.66 -7.98
CA GLY A 90 -6.61 -8.82 -9.20
C GLY A 90 -7.79 -7.85 -9.30
N THR A 91 -8.12 -7.45 -10.52
CA THR A 91 -9.13 -6.43 -10.83
C THR A 91 -10.48 -7.00 -11.26
N ASN A 92 -10.56 -8.32 -11.47
CA ASN A 92 -11.74 -8.97 -12.07
C ASN A 92 -12.40 -10.01 -11.15
N GLY A 93 -12.16 -9.96 -9.83
CA GLY A 93 -12.80 -10.84 -8.83
C GLY A 93 -12.32 -12.29 -8.85
N GLN A 94 -11.13 -12.54 -9.42
CA GLN A 94 -10.51 -13.86 -9.57
C GLN A 94 -10.32 -14.55 -8.22
N SER A 95 -9.94 -13.75 -7.22
CA SER A 95 -9.60 -14.22 -5.87
C SER A 95 -10.78 -14.22 -4.88
N LEU A 96 -12.01 -14.03 -5.37
CA LEU A 96 -13.21 -13.91 -4.56
C LEU A 96 -14.09 -15.16 -4.63
N THR A 97 -14.56 -15.61 -3.48
CA THR A 97 -15.44 -16.79 -3.37
C THR A 97 -16.43 -16.60 -2.21
N ASP A 98 -17.55 -17.31 -2.28
CA ASP A 98 -18.46 -17.51 -1.14
C ASP A 98 -18.14 -18.79 -0.36
N GLY A 99 -17.23 -19.63 -0.85
CA GLY A 99 -16.66 -20.80 -0.15
C GLY A 99 -15.45 -20.45 0.73
N ILE A 100 -14.39 -21.26 0.67
CA ILE A 100 -13.16 -21.04 1.46
C ILE A 100 -12.10 -20.32 0.63
N VAL A 101 -11.47 -19.30 1.20
CA VAL A 101 -10.24 -18.71 0.64
C VAL A 101 -9.03 -19.43 1.22
N VAL A 102 -8.10 -19.87 0.36
CA VAL A 102 -6.80 -20.39 0.78
C VAL A 102 -5.73 -19.36 0.44
N ASP A 103 -5.18 -18.69 1.46
CA ASP A 103 -4.15 -17.65 1.28
C ASP A 103 -2.75 -18.25 1.42
N LEU A 104 -2.05 -18.39 0.29
CA LEU A 104 -0.69 -18.95 0.23
C LEU A 104 0.40 -17.91 0.54
N SER A 105 0.04 -16.63 0.67
CA SER A 105 1.00 -15.52 0.84
C SER A 105 1.43 -15.26 2.29
N ARG A 106 0.70 -15.81 3.28
CA ARG A 106 1.00 -15.60 4.70
C ARG A 106 2.28 -16.33 5.11
N HIS A 107 2.38 -17.62 4.79
CA HIS A 107 3.48 -18.49 5.26
C HIS A 107 4.34 -19.09 4.13
N LEU A 108 3.78 -19.37 2.95
CA LEU A 108 4.54 -19.95 1.81
C LEU A 108 5.22 -18.86 0.98
N ASN A 109 6.06 -18.04 1.61
CA ASN A 109 6.64 -16.83 1.01
C ASN A 109 8.18 -16.78 1.01
N ARG A 110 8.83 -17.96 0.95
CA ARG A 110 10.30 -18.09 0.95
C ARG A 110 10.87 -18.25 -0.45
N VAL A 111 11.99 -17.59 -0.70
CA VAL A 111 12.90 -17.94 -1.79
C VAL A 111 13.75 -19.12 -1.30
N LEU A 112 13.63 -20.26 -1.99
CA LEU A 112 14.22 -21.53 -1.56
C LEU A 112 15.66 -21.65 -2.03
N GLU A 113 15.91 -21.24 -3.28
CA GLU A 113 17.23 -21.36 -3.91
C GLU A 113 17.42 -20.29 -5.00
N ILE A 114 18.65 -19.79 -5.15
CA ILE A 114 19.07 -18.91 -6.25
C ILE A 114 20.35 -19.49 -6.83
N ASN A 115 20.31 -19.85 -8.11
CA ASN A 115 21.48 -20.24 -8.88
C ASN A 115 21.86 -19.08 -9.82
N VAL A 116 22.96 -18.40 -9.51
CA VAL A 116 23.45 -17.24 -10.27
C VAL A 116 24.10 -17.67 -11.59
N ASP A 117 24.81 -18.80 -11.58
CA ASP A 117 25.56 -19.29 -12.73
C ASP A 117 24.61 -19.77 -13.84
N GLU A 118 23.60 -20.55 -13.47
CA GLU A 118 22.56 -21.06 -14.38
C GLU A 118 21.36 -20.11 -14.51
N ARG A 119 21.35 -19.00 -13.77
CA ARG A 119 20.34 -17.94 -13.80
C ARG A 119 18.91 -18.44 -13.59
N TRP A 120 18.67 -19.10 -12.46
CA TRP A 120 17.32 -19.46 -12.04
C TRP A 120 17.12 -19.29 -10.54
N ALA A 121 15.86 -19.17 -10.11
CA ALA A 121 15.48 -19.18 -8.70
C ALA A 121 14.31 -20.13 -8.46
N ARG A 122 14.35 -20.88 -7.35
CA ARG A 122 13.22 -21.69 -6.86
C ARG A 122 12.55 -20.94 -5.72
N VAL A 123 11.24 -20.74 -5.84
CA VAL A 123 10.46 -19.88 -4.93
C VAL A 123 9.13 -20.51 -4.57
N GLN A 124 8.65 -20.22 -3.36
CA GLN A 124 7.27 -20.53 -2.98
C GLN A 124 6.28 -19.52 -3.59
N ALA A 125 5.05 -19.97 -3.82
CA ALA A 125 4.02 -19.20 -4.52
C ALA A 125 3.65 -17.86 -3.86
N GLY A 126 3.81 -17.74 -2.55
CA GLY A 126 3.54 -16.54 -1.77
C GLY A 126 4.64 -15.48 -1.78
N VAL A 127 5.80 -15.74 -2.42
CA VAL A 127 6.89 -14.75 -2.56
C VAL A 127 6.37 -13.54 -3.33
N VAL A 128 6.65 -12.34 -2.84
CA VAL A 128 6.31 -11.09 -3.55
C VAL A 128 7.36 -10.81 -4.62
N LYS A 129 6.97 -10.36 -5.82
CA LYS A 129 7.92 -10.11 -6.93
C LYS A 129 9.10 -9.23 -6.50
N ASP A 130 8.83 -8.08 -5.91
CA ASP A 130 9.91 -7.16 -5.53
C ASP A 130 10.76 -7.70 -4.38
N GLN A 131 10.25 -8.63 -3.56
CA GLN A 131 11.04 -9.36 -2.55
C GLN A 131 12.08 -10.25 -3.23
N LEU A 132 11.69 -10.96 -4.29
CA LEU A 132 12.62 -11.75 -5.11
C LEU A 132 13.66 -10.84 -5.78
N ASN A 133 13.23 -9.79 -6.49
CA ASN A 133 14.17 -8.91 -7.19
C ASN A 133 15.14 -8.18 -6.26
N ALA A 134 14.75 -7.88 -5.01
CA ALA A 134 15.66 -7.32 -4.02
C ALA A 134 16.83 -8.27 -3.68
N LEU A 135 16.59 -9.59 -3.67
CA LEU A 135 17.61 -10.61 -3.44
C LEU A 135 18.48 -10.87 -4.68
N LEU A 136 17.92 -10.69 -5.88
CA LEU A 136 18.63 -10.92 -7.14
C LEU A 136 19.51 -9.74 -7.57
N LYS A 137 19.11 -8.51 -7.21
CA LYS A 137 19.80 -7.28 -7.63
C LYS A 137 21.31 -7.25 -7.35
N PRO A 138 21.82 -7.71 -6.18
CA PRO A 138 23.27 -7.76 -5.92
C PRO A 138 24.05 -8.65 -6.91
N HIS A 139 23.38 -9.60 -7.57
CA HIS A 139 23.97 -10.49 -8.56
C HIS A 139 23.82 -9.97 -10.00
N GLY A 140 23.27 -8.76 -10.20
CA GLY A 140 23.01 -8.22 -11.53
C GLY A 140 21.88 -8.96 -12.28
N LEU A 141 21.03 -9.69 -11.56
CA LEU A 141 19.92 -10.47 -12.12
C LEU A 141 18.58 -9.91 -11.65
N PHE A 142 17.52 -10.20 -12.41
CA PHE A 142 16.15 -9.90 -12.05
C PHE A 142 15.17 -10.89 -12.69
N PHE A 143 14.02 -11.07 -12.04
CA PHE A 143 12.82 -11.61 -12.66
C PHE A 143 12.09 -10.45 -13.36
N SER A 144 12.03 -10.52 -14.69
CA SER A 144 11.73 -9.38 -15.56
C SER A 144 10.27 -8.94 -15.68
N PRO A 145 9.23 -9.80 -15.55
CA PRO A 145 7.85 -9.34 -15.70
C PRO A 145 7.51 -8.21 -14.73
N GLU A 146 7.18 -7.01 -15.22
CA GLU A 146 7.05 -5.80 -14.40
C GLU A 146 5.60 -5.37 -14.19
N LEU A 147 5.21 -5.10 -12.94
CA LEU A 147 3.82 -4.84 -12.56
C LEU A 147 3.66 -3.52 -11.82
N SER A 148 2.50 -2.86 -11.96
CA SER A 148 2.13 -1.73 -11.08
C SER A 148 1.95 -2.14 -9.61
N THR A 149 1.75 -3.44 -9.35
CA THR A 149 1.52 -4.00 -8.01
C THR A 149 2.67 -4.87 -7.51
N SER A 150 3.86 -4.77 -8.12
CA SER A 150 5.04 -5.62 -7.89
C SER A 150 5.48 -5.75 -6.42
N ASN A 151 5.24 -4.72 -5.61
CA ASN A 151 5.56 -4.72 -4.18
C ASN A 151 4.58 -5.52 -3.28
N ARG A 152 3.59 -6.19 -3.86
CA ARG A 152 2.58 -6.99 -3.13
C ARG A 152 1.96 -8.12 -3.96
N ALA A 153 2.11 -8.09 -5.28
CA ALA A 153 1.78 -9.22 -6.15
C ALA A 153 2.72 -10.38 -5.84
N THR A 154 2.14 -11.57 -5.70
CA THR A 154 2.88 -12.79 -5.38
C THR A 154 3.17 -13.57 -6.66
N ILE A 155 4.30 -14.29 -6.71
CA ILE A 155 4.72 -15.09 -7.86
C ILE A 155 3.63 -16.08 -8.28
N GLY A 156 3.03 -16.81 -7.34
CA GLY A 156 1.92 -17.72 -7.64
C GLY A 156 0.69 -17.00 -8.20
N GLY A 157 0.45 -15.74 -7.79
CA GLY A 157 -0.61 -14.93 -8.38
C GLY A 157 -0.29 -14.54 -9.82
N MET A 158 0.96 -14.14 -10.08
CA MET A 158 1.46 -13.81 -11.42
C MET A 158 1.36 -15.00 -12.37
N ILE A 159 1.75 -16.20 -11.92
CA ILE A 159 1.63 -17.44 -12.69
C ILE A 159 0.15 -17.70 -13.01
N ASN A 160 -0.72 -17.63 -12.00
CA ASN A 160 -2.14 -17.91 -12.18
C ASN A 160 -2.88 -16.88 -13.05
N THR A 161 -2.37 -15.66 -13.24
CA THR A 161 -2.96 -14.69 -14.17
C THR A 161 -2.15 -14.51 -15.45
N ASP A 162 -1.06 -15.28 -15.62
CA ASP A 162 -0.01 -15.05 -16.63
C ASP A 162 0.35 -13.56 -16.79
N ALA A 163 0.71 -12.95 -15.65
CA ALA A 163 0.90 -11.51 -15.58
C ALA A 163 2.05 -11.05 -16.51
N SER A 164 1.85 -9.89 -17.12
CA SER A 164 2.85 -9.22 -17.96
C SER A 164 3.04 -7.78 -17.50
N GLY A 165 3.62 -6.95 -18.35
CA GLY A 165 3.62 -5.50 -18.19
C GLY A 165 4.74 -4.86 -18.99
N GLN A 166 5.33 -3.80 -18.45
CA GLN A 166 6.37 -3.03 -19.13
C GLN A 166 7.53 -3.94 -19.57
N GLY A 167 7.97 -3.78 -20.83
CA GLY A 167 9.07 -4.56 -21.40
C GLY A 167 8.71 -5.98 -21.84
N SER A 168 7.44 -6.42 -21.70
CA SER A 168 7.01 -7.77 -22.10
C SER A 168 7.17 -8.08 -23.58
N CYS A 169 7.18 -7.08 -24.47
CA CYS A 169 7.49 -7.29 -25.89
C CYS A 169 8.93 -7.75 -26.13
N VAL A 170 9.85 -7.51 -25.19
CA VAL A 170 11.26 -7.90 -25.26
C VAL A 170 11.56 -9.08 -24.33
N TYR A 171 11.06 -9.03 -23.09
CA TYR A 171 11.39 -10.02 -22.07
C TYR A 171 10.39 -11.19 -21.97
N GLY A 172 9.20 -11.07 -22.55
CA GLY A 172 8.12 -12.04 -22.40
C GLY A 172 7.22 -11.79 -21.18
N LYS A 173 6.29 -12.72 -20.96
CA LYS A 173 5.34 -12.76 -19.83
C LYS A 173 5.81 -13.72 -18.75
N THR A 174 5.08 -13.77 -17.63
CA THR A 174 5.36 -14.69 -16.52
C THR A 174 5.57 -16.13 -16.98
N ARG A 175 4.70 -16.69 -17.83
CA ARG A 175 4.84 -18.06 -18.35
C ARG A 175 6.17 -18.31 -19.05
N ASP A 176 6.67 -17.34 -19.84
CA ASP A 176 7.94 -17.47 -20.58
C ASP A 176 9.16 -17.58 -19.64
N HIS A 177 8.96 -17.27 -18.36
CA HIS A 177 9.96 -17.39 -17.32
C HIS A 177 9.80 -18.61 -16.41
N VAL A 178 8.73 -19.40 -16.59
CA VAL A 178 8.47 -20.59 -15.77
C VAL A 178 9.18 -21.81 -16.37
N ILE A 179 10.15 -22.35 -15.62
CA ILE A 179 10.87 -23.58 -15.98
C ILE A 179 10.11 -24.81 -15.45
N GLU A 180 9.83 -24.82 -14.15
CA GLU A 180 9.13 -25.92 -13.47
C GLU A 180 8.04 -25.35 -12.54
N LEU A 181 6.94 -26.08 -12.38
CA LEU A 181 5.90 -25.80 -11.38
C LEU A 181 5.63 -27.03 -10.52
N ASP A 182 5.42 -26.80 -9.23
CA ASP A 182 4.81 -27.77 -8.33
C ASP A 182 3.38 -27.33 -8.02
N THR A 183 2.40 -28.14 -8.42
CA THR A 183 0.98 -27.83 -8.27
C THR A 183 0.25 -28.93 -7.50
N VAL A 184 -0.39 -28.58 -6.40
CA VAL A 184 -1.27 -29.52 -5.67
C VAL A 184 -2.64 -29.55 -6.35
N VAL A 185 -3.04 -30.71 -6.86
CA VAL A 185 -4.34 -30.92 -7.52
C VAL A 185 -5.39 -31.47 -6.53
N VAL A 186 -6.67 -31.46 -6.92
CA VAL A 186 -7.75 -32.09 -6.11
C VAL A 186 -7.38 -33.54 -5.84
N GLY A 187 -7.39 -33.99 -4.58
CA GLY A 187 -6.89 -35.31 -4.18
C GLY A 187 -5.57 -35.26 -3.41
N GLY A 188 -4.86 -34.12 -3.46
CA GLY A 188 -3.67 -33.85 -2.65
C GLY A 188 -2.35 -34.21 -3.30
N GLU A 189 -2.37 -34.85 -4.48
CA GLU A 189 -1.18 -35.17 -5.24
C GLU A 189 -0.48 -33.89 -5.73
N GLN A 190 0.85 -33.92 -5.73
CA GLN A 190 1.69 -32.86 -6.28
C GLN A 190 2.06 -33.22 -7.71
N LEU A 191 1.55 -32.44 -8.66
CA LEU A 191 1.90 -32.52 -10.07
C LEU A 191 3.11 -31.63 -10.33
N HIS A 192 4.22 -32.25 -10.71
CA HIS A 192 5.45 -31.56 -11.11
C HIS A 192 5.50 -31.42 -12.64
N THR A 193 5.56 -30.18 -13.15
CA THR A 193 5.46 -29.92 -14.59
C THR A 193 6.65 -29.13 -15.12
N GLN A 194 7.07 -29.46 -16.33
CA GLN A 194 8.14 -28.80 -17.09
C GLN A 194 7.89 -28.94 -18.60
N ALA A 195 8.65 -28.21 -19.42
CA ALA A 195 8.68 -28.42 -20.86
C ALA A 195 9.41 -29.73 -21.19
N ILE A 196 8.87 -30.49 -22.16
CA ILE A 196 9.37 -31.81 -22.54
C ILE A 196 9.44 -31.88 -24.06
N THR A 197 10.53 -32.41 -24.60
CA THR A 197 10.62 -32.56 -26.06
C THR A 197 9.55 -33.55 -26.56
N ALA A 198 8.99 -33.30 -27.74
CA ALA A 198 7.96 -34.18 -28.32
C ALA A 198 8.43 -35.64 -28.47
N THR A 199 9.73 -35.86 -28.64
CA THR A 199 10.35 -37.19 -28.73
C THR A 199 10.41 -37.92 -27.39
N GLU A 200 10.49 -37.19 -26.28
CA GLU A 200 10.61 -37.76 -24.93
C GLU A 200 9.27 -37.90 -24.22
N LEU A 201 8.21 -37.24 -24.72
CA LEU A 201 6.89 -37.19 -24.09
C LEU A 201 6.33 -38.58 -23.74
N ALA A 202 6.43 -39.55 -24.65
CA ALA A 202 5.95 -40.91 -24.42
C ALA A 202 6.72 -41.64 -23.30
N GLN A 203 8.05 -41.48 -23.27
CA GLN A 203 8.90 -42.05 -22.23
C GLN A 203 8.65 -41.38 -20.88
N HIS A 204 8.53 -40.05 -20.87
CA HIS A 204 8.21 -39.29 -19.67
C HIS A 204 6.88 -39.75 -19.08
N THR A 205 5.82 -39.77 -19.89
CA THR A 205 4.48 -40.22 -19.50
C THR A 205 4.47 -41.63 -18.91
N ALA A 206 5.29 -42.55 -19.45
CA ALA A 206 5.39 -43.92 -18.93
C ALA A 206 6.07 -44.02 -17.54
N SER A 207 6.78 -42.98 -17.11
CA SER A 207 7.43 -42.91 -15.80
C SER A 207 6.57 -42.23 -14.72
N LEU A 208 5.49 -41.57 -15.12
CA LEU A 208 4.59 -40.84 -14.23
C LEU A 208 3.59 -41.77 -13.53
N SER A 209 2.94 -41.26 -12.48
CA SER A 209 1.78 -41.95 -11.90
C SER A 209 0.63 -42.04 -12.91
N GLU A 210 -0.30 -42.97 -12.71
CA GLU A 210 -1.45 -43.19 -13.62
C GLU A 210 -2.25 -41.90 -13.86
N ARG A 211 -2.45 -41.10 -12.81
CA ARG A 211 -3.21 -39.85 -12.88
C ARG A 211 -2.48 -38.78 -13.67
N GLU A 212 -1.20 -38.56 -13.39
CA GLU A 212 -0.38 -37.58 -14.10
C GLU A 212 -0.24 -37.98 -15.58
N ALA A 213 0.07 -39.25 -15.84
CA ALA A 213 0.13 -39.77 -17.21
C ALA A 213 -1.18 -39.53 -17.98
N SER A 214 -2.33 -39.73 -17.33
CA SER A 214 -3.64 -39.47 -17.92
C SER A 214 -3.85 -38.00 -18.29
N ILE A 215 -3.40 -37.06 -17.45
CA ILE A 215 -3.46 -35.61 -17.75
C ILE A 215 -2.64 -35.29 -19.00
N TYR A 216 -1.38 -35.73 -19.04
CA TYR A 216 -0.49 -35.49 -20.19
C TYR A 216 -1.07 -36.06 -21.49
N GLN A 217 -1.48 -37.34 -21.48
CA GLN A 217 -2.05 -38.01 -22.65
C GLN A 217 -3.34 -37.34 -23.14
N SER A 218 -4.21 -36.93 -22.21
CA SER A 218 -5.49 -36.31 -22.55
C SER A 218 -5.29 -34.93 -23.16
N LEU A 219 -4.35 -34.14 -22.64
CA LEU A 219 -4.04 -32.82 -23.15
C LEU A 219 -3.32 -32.86 -24.50
N ASP A 220 -2.39 -33.80 -24.69
CA ASP A 220 -1.73 -34.03 -25.99
C ASP A 220 -2.74 -34.41 -27.08
N LYS A 221 -3.63 -35.35 -26.76
CA LYS A 221 -4.74 -35.73 -27.64
C LYS A 221 -5.65 -34.55 -27.95
N LEU A 222 -6.08 -33.81 -26.93
CA LEU A 222 -6.97 -32.65 -27.08
C LEU A 222 -6.33 -31.56 -27.94
N SER A 223 -5.04 -31.27 -27.76
CA SER A 223 -4.30 -30.33 -28.57
C SER A 223 -4.22 -30.77 -30.04
N SER A 224 -3.94 -32.05 -30.27
CA SER A 224 -3.79 -32.62 -31.61
C SER A 224 -5.11 -32.65 -32.37
N GLU A 225 -6.20 -33.06 -31.73
CA GLU A 225 -7.54 -33.13 -32.34
C GLU A 225 -8.11 -31.74 -32.66
N ASN A 226 -7.71 -30.71 -31.92
CA ASN A 226 -8.23 -29.34 -32.07
C ASN A 226 -7.23 -28.36 -32.71
N ALA A 227 -6.11 -28.83 -33.29
CA ALA A 227 -5.01 -27.98 -33.76
C ALA A 227 -5.45 -26.87 -34.72
N ALA A 228 -6.35 -27.17 -35.68
CA ALA A 228 -6.86 -26.18 -36.63
C ALA A 228 -7.73 -25.11 -35.95
N LEU A 229 -8.58 -25.51 -35.00
CA LEU A 229 -9.40 -24.59 -34.22
C LEU A 229 -8.52 -23.69 -33.35
N ILE A 230 -7.56 -24.26 -32.62
CA ILE A 230 -6.58 -23.52 -31.80
C ILE A 230 -5.88 -22.45 -32.65
N ALA A 231 -5.37 -22.81 -33.84
CA ALA A 231 -4.68 -21.86 -34.72
C ALA A 231 -5.59 -20.73 -35.23
N SER A 232 -6.90 -20.97 -35.38
CA SER A 232 -7.86 -19.97 -35.87
C SER A 232 -8.47 -19.10 -34.78
N THR A 233 -8.60 -19.61 -33.54
CA THR A 233 -9.27 -18.94 -32.42
C THR A 233 -8.32 -18.03 -31.64
N PHE A 234 -7.05 -18.40 -31.51
CA PHE A 234 -6.08 -17.62 -30.73
C PHE A 234 -5.50 -16.47 -31.57
N PRO A 235 -5.69 -15.20 -31.18
CA PRO A 235 -5.19 -14.06 -31.96
C PRO A 235 -3.66 -13.95 -31.83
N LYS A 236 -3.03 -13.51 -32.92
CA LYS A 236 -1.58 -13.28 -32.97
C LYS A 236 -1.22 -11.94 -32.33
N LEU A 237 -1.19 -11.92 -30.99
CA LEU A 237 -0.84 -10.75 -30.20
C LEU A 237 0.41 -11.03 -29.37
N ASN A 238 1.28 -10.02 -29.20
CA ASN A 238 2.44 -10.11 -28.29
C ASN A 238 2.02 -10.50 -26.88
N ARG A 239 0.88 -9.96 -26.43
CA ARG A 239 0.23 -10.36 -25.20
C ARG A 239 -0.91 -11.31 -25.49
N CYS A 240 -0.60 -12.60 -25.64
CA CYS A 240 -1.60 -13.63 -25.89
C CYS A 240 -2.45 -13.92 -24.64
N LEU A 241 -3.60 -14.55 -24.89
CA LEU A 241 -4.68 -14.85 -23.96
C LEU A 241 -4.21 -15.36 -22.57
N THR A 242 -4.72 -14.75 -21.49
CA THR A 242 -4.67 -15.30 -20.13
C THR A 242 -5.73 -16.40 -19.99
N GLY A 243 -5.40 -17.61 -19.52
CA GLY A 243 -6.31 -18.77 -19.45
C GLY A 243 -5.63 -20.08 -19.84
N TYR A 244 -6.38 -21.18 -20.00
CA TYR A 244 -5.82 -22.45 -20.49
C TYR A 244 -5.20 -22.26 -21.89
N ASP A 245 -3.90 -22.03 -21.94
CA ASP A 245 -3.19 -21.65 -23.16
C ASP A 245 -2.84 -22.88 -24.00
N LEU A 246 -3.84 -23.33 -24.76
CA LEU A 246 -3.68 -24.47 -25.67
C LEU A 246 -2.79 -24.16 -26.88
N ALA A 247 -2.59 -22.88 -27.23
CA ALA A 247 -1.77 -22.49 -28.37
C ALA A 247 -0.28 -22.75 -28.14
N HIS A 248 0.16 -22.69 -26.88
CA HIS A 248 1.56 -22.90 -26.49
C HIS A 248 1.77 -24.16 -25.66
N LEU A 249 0.77 -25.06 -25.67
CA LEU A 249 0.94 -26.40 -25.12
C LEU A 249 1.91 -27.21 -25.97
N ASN A 250 1.87 -27.04 -27.29
CA ASN A 250 2.77 -27.66 -28.26
C ASN A 250 3.45 -26.57 -29.10
N GLU A 251 4.60 -26.06 -28.65
CA GLU A 251 5.33 -25.00 -29.34
C GLU A 251 6.79 -25.42 -29.56
N LYS A 252 7.38 -25.07 -30.71
CA LYS A 252 8.81 -25.27 -31.00
C LYS A 252 9.33 -26.71 -30.83
N GLY A 253 8.45 -27.71 -30.95
CA GLY A 253 8.80 -29.12 -30.78
C GLY A 253 8.81 -29.61 -29.33
N GLU A 254 8.29 -28.81 -28.40
CA GLU A 254 8.13 -29.14 -26.99
C GLU A 254 6.67 -29.17 -26.58
N PHE A 255 6.32 -30.13 -25.72
CA PHE A 255 5.07 -30.20 -24.98
C PHE A 255 5.28 -29.53 -23.62
N ASN A 256 4.59 -28.43 -23.34
CA ASN A 256 4.76 -27.66 -22.12
C ASN A 256 3.44 -27.49 -21.34
N LEU A 257 3.25 -28.33 -20.32
CA LEU A 257 2.08 -28.27 -19.46
C LEU A 257 2.02 -27.00 -18.60
N ASN A 258 3.15 -26.33 -18.36
CA ASN A 258 3.19 -25.06 -17.63
C ASN A 258 2.32 -24.00 -18.32
N SER A 259 2.23 -24.03 -19.67
CA SER A 259 1.41 -23.10 -20.45
C SER A 259 -0.07 -23.14 -20.06
N VAL A 260 -0.60 -24.32 -19.72
CA VAL A 260 -2.02 -24.49 -19.33
C VAL A 260 -2.26 -24.10 -17.87
N ILE A 261 -1.30 -24.34 -16.99
CA ILE A 261 -1.38 -23.96 -15.57
C ILE A 261 -1.20 -22.45 -15.40
N CYS A 262 -0.32 -21.83 -16.19
CA CYS A 262 -0.20 -20.38 -16.26
C CYS A 262 -1.51 -19.78 -16.79
N GLY A 263 -2.02 -18.75 -16.12
CA GLY A 263 -3.33 -18.17 -16.46
C GLY A 263 -4.55 -18.97 -15.99
N SER A 264 -4.38 -20.10 -15.28
CA SER A 264 -5.50 -20.92 -14.80
C SER A 264 -6.30 -20.31 -13.64
N GLU A 265 -5.86 -19.22 -13.02
CA GLU A 265 -6.55 -18.54 -11.92
C GLU A 265 -6.93 -19.47 -10.75
N GLY A 266 -6.14 -20.51 -10.50
CA GLY A 266 -6.38 -21.49 -9.44
C GLY A 266 -7.55 -22.43 -9.70
N THR A 267 -8.03 -22.55 -10.94
CA THR A 267 -9.11 -23.49 -11.30
C THR A 267 -8.61 -24.91 -11.54
N LEU A 268 -7.30 -25.11 -11.70
CA LEU A 268 -6.70 -26.43 -11.97
C LEU A 268 -5.90 -27.00 -10.78
N GLY A 269 -5.57 -26.17 -9.79
CA GLY A 269 -4.84 -26.59 -8.61
C GLY A 269 -4.22 -25.42 -7.85
N PHE A 270 -3.50 -25.73 -6.79
CA PHE A 270 -2.72 -24.78 -6.01
C PHE A 270 -1.26 -24.84 -6.46
N VAL A 271 -0.81 -23.84 -7.22
CA VAL A 271 0.62 -23.63 -7.45
C VAL A 271 1.27 -23.31 -6.10
N VAL A 272 2.18 -24.15 -5.63
CA VAL A 272 2.84 -24.03 -4.32
C VAL A 272 4.30 -23.61 -4.44
N GLU A 273 4.99 -24.06 -5.48
CA GLU A 273 6.38 -23.68 -5.79
C GLU A 273 6.57 -23.48 -7.30
N ALA A 274 7.57 -22.69 -7.65
CA ALA A 274 7.96 -22.44 -9.03
C ALA A 274 9.48 -22.31 -9.15
N LYS A 275 10.05 -22.85 -10.23
CA LYS A 275 11.41 -22.57 -10.67
C LYS A 275 11.34 -21.60 -11.85
N LEU A 276 11.99 -20.45 -11.70
CA LEU A 276 11.92 -19.34 -12.65
C LEU A 276 13.29 -19.08 -13.25
N ASN A 277 13.36 -18.80 -14.56
CA ASN A 277 14.58 -18.26 -15.14
C ASN A 277 14.76 -16.78 -14.73
N LEU A 278 16.00 -16.30 -14.80
CA LEU A 278 16.40 -14.96 -14.44
C LEU A 278 17.14 -14.31 -15.61
N LEU A 279 16.89 -13.02 -15.81
CA LEU A 279 17.57 -12.23 -16.84
C LEU A 279 18.63 -11.32 -16.22
N PRO A 280 19.69 -10.94 -16.97
CA PRO A 280 20.62 -9.91 -16.54
C PRO A 280 19.97 -8.53 -16.58
N ILE A 281 20.21 -7.71 -15.55
CA ILE A 281 19.77 -6.32 -15.50
C ILE A 281 20.59 -5.51 -16.52
N PRO A 282 19.96 -4.73 -17.42
CA PRO A 282 20.69 -3.85 -18.34
C PRO A 282 21.57 -2.83 -17.59
N ASN A 283 22.77 -2.57 -18.09
CA ASN A 283 23.72 -1.65 -17.43
C ASN A 283 23.39 -0.16 -17.64
N TYR A 284 22.67 0.18 -18.71
CA TYR A 284 22.36 1.56 -19.05
C TYR A 284 21.01 1.68 -19.74
N SER A 285 20.20 2.64 -19.30
CA SER A 285 18.92 2.98 -19.93
C SER A 285 18.82 4.48 -20.16
N VAL A 286 18.12 4.85 -21.23
CA VAL A 286 17.70 6.21 -21.53
C VAL A 286 16.21 6.20 -21.78
N LEU A 287 15.49 7.09 -21.10
CA LEU A 287 14.07 7.30 -21.32
C LEU A 287 13.85 8.64 -22.02
N ILE A 288 13.07 8.60 -23.09
CA ILE A 288 12.67 9.76 -23.89
C ILE A 288 11.21 10.07 -23.53
N ASN A 289 10.97 11.27 -23.01
CA ASN A 289 9.62 11.75 -22.75
C ASN A 289 9.16 12.62 -23.91
N LEU A 290 8.35 12.05 -24.80
CA LEU A 290 7.82 12.71 -25.98
C LEU A 290 6.42 13.27 -25.70
N ARG A 291 6.22 14.56 -25.99
CA ARG A 291 5.01 15.33 -25.61
C ARG A 291 4.17 15.67 -26.83
N TYR A 292 2.85 15.62 -26.68
CA TYR A 292 1.89 15.82 -27.76
C TYR A 292 0.82 16.86 -27.39
N PRO A 293 0.33 17.63 -28.38
CA PRO A 293 -0.82 18.52 -28.21
C PRO A 293 -2.15 17.76 -28.14
N SER A 294 -2.18 16.48 -28.50
CA SER A 294 -3.36 15.60 -28.49
C SER A 294 -2.98 14.19 -28.04
N PHE A 295 -3.85 13.55 -27.25
CA PHE A 295 -3.67 12.15 -26.85
C PHE A 295 -3.80 11.19 -28.03
N MET A 296 -4.67 11.48 -29.01
CA MET A 296 -4.81 10.63 -30.20
C MET A 296 -3.59 10.68 -31.10
N ASP A 297 -2.88 11.80 -31.12
CA ASP A 297 -1.63 11.94 -31.86
C ASP A 297 -0.55 11.05 -31.24
N ALA A 298 -0.47 10.99 -29.91
CA ALA A 298 0.43 10.08 -29.19
C ALA A 298 0.18 8.60 -29.55
N LEU A 299 -1.10 8.19 -29.67
CA LEU A 299 -1.46 6.82 -30.04
C LEU A 299 -1.16 6.50 -31.50
N ARG A 300 -1.41 7.44 -32.43
CA ARG A 300 -1.11 7.26 -33.85
C ARG A 300 0.38 7.21 -34.14
N ASP A 301 1.17 7.97 -33.36
CA ASP A 301 2.63 7.99 -33.50
C ASP A 301 3.26 6.65 -33.10
N ALA A 302 2.70 5.97 -32.10
CA ALA A 302 3.29 4.79 -31.50
C ALA A 302 3.66 3.69 -32.52
N LYS A 303 2.85 3.49 -33.56
CA LYS A 303 3.17 2.55 -34.64
C LYS A 303 4.52 2.83 -35.29
N THR A 304 4.77 4.10 -35.65
CA THR A 304 6.02 4.50 -36.29
C THR A 304 7.18 4.48 -35.29
N LEU A 305 6.93 4.84 -34.03
CA LEU A 305 7.94 4.76 -32.97
C LEU A 305 8.41 3.30 -32.72
N MET A 306 7.51 2.32 -32.83
CA MET A 306 7.84 0.90 -32.68
C MET A 306 8.78 0.36 -33.76
N GLU A 307 8.82 0.96 -34.96
CA GLU A 307 9.73 0.55 -36.03
C GLU A 307 11.21 0.70 -35.64
N HIS A 308 11.49 1.55 -34.64
CA HIS A 308 12.82 1.76 -34.07
C HIS A 308 13.19 0.80 -32.93
N GLN A 309 12.34 -0.18 -32.65
CA GLN A 309 12.58 -1.25 -31.66
C GLN A 309 12.98 -0.75 -30.25
N PRO A 310 12.27 0.22 -29.65
CA PRO A 310 12.50 0.58 -28.25
C PRO A 310 12.18 -0.61 -27.32
N LEU A 311 12.75 -0.61 -26.11
CA LEU A 311 12.44 -1.60 -25.08
C LEU A 311 10.97 -1.57 -24.68
N SER A 312 10.43 -0.36 -24.50
CA SER A 312 9.02 -0.15 -24.18
C SER A 312 8.51 1.22 -24.59
N ILE A 313 7.21 1.31 -24.89
CA ILE A 313 6.49 2.57 -25.12
C ILE A 313 5.26 2.62 -24.21
N GLU A 314 5.32 3.48 -23.19
CA GLU A 314 4.16 3.77 -22.34
C GLU A 314 3.50 5.08 -22.74
N THR A 315 2.17 5.10 -22.75
CA THR A 315 1.41 6.33 -23.00
C THR A 315 0.59 6.74 -21.79
N VAL A 316 0.53 8.05 -21.53
CA VAL A 316 -0.24 8.63 -20.43
C VAL A 316 -1.03 9.84 -20.92
N ASP A 317 -2.30 9.93 -20.53
CA ASP A 317 -3.14 11.09 -20.84
C ASP A 317 -2.85 12.31 -19.93
N SER A 318 -3.36 13.47 -20.32
CA SER A 318 -3.24 14.69 -19.53
C SER A 318 -3.84 14.58 -18.13
N ARG A 319 -4.87 13.77 -17.92
CA ARG A 319 -5.55 13.66 -16.63
C ARG A 319 -4.65 12.98 -15.60
N VAL A 320 -4.02 11.88 -15.98
CA VAL A 320 -3.06 11.15 -15.14
C VAL A 320 -1.83 12.02 -14.88
N LEU A 321 -1.34 12.75 -15.90
CA LEU A 321 -0.21 13.66 -15.74
C LEU A 321 -0.53 14.81 -14.76
N GLN A 322 -1.70 15.45 -14.86
CA GLN A 322 -2.15 16.50 -13.94
C GLN A 322 -2.31 16.00 -12.49
N LEU A 323 -2.66 14.73 -12.30
CA LEU A 323 -2.70 14.12 -10.97
C LEU A 323 -1.29 13.94 -10.41
N ALA A 324 -0.34 13.50 -11.23
CA ALA A 324 1.06 13.36 -10.85
C ALA A 324 1.67 14.71 -10.45
N GLN A 325 1.36 15.79 -11.18
CA GLN A 325 1.80 17.17 -10.89
C GLN A 325 1.42 17.67 -9.49
N LYS A 326 0.34 17.13 -8.91
CA LYS A 326 -0.15 17.50 -7.57
C LYS A 326 0.40 16.60 -6.46
N ASP A 327 1.18 15.57 -6.80
CA ASP A 327 1.77 14.65 -5.83
C ASP A 327 3.20 15.05 -5.45
N SER A 328 3.60 14.65 -4.24
CA SER A 328 4.97 14.76 -3.73
C SER A 328 6.06 14.29 -4.72
N VAL A 329 5.78 13.26 -5.52
CA VAL A 329 6.74 12.70 -6.47
C VAL A 329 7.12 13.70 -7.57
N TRP A 330 6.26 14.67 -7.88
CA TRP A 330 6.48 15.63 -8.97
C TRP A 330 7.78 16.42 -8.81
N GLN A 331 8.13 16.80 -7.58
CA GLN A 331 9.36 17.56 -7.29
C GLN A 331 10.62 16.81 -7.74
N SER A 332 10.55 15.47 -7.81
CA SER A 332 11.67 14.63 -8.24
C SER A 332 11.71 14.38 -9.75
N VAL A 333 10.72 14.83 -10.53
CA VAL A 333 10.64 14.54 -11.98
C VAL A 333 10.27 15.73 -12.84
N CYS A 334 9.89 16.86 -12.26
CA CYS A 334 9.40 18.03 -13.00
C CYS A 334 10.41 18.57 -14.03
N GLU A 335 11.71 18.36 -13.83
CA GLU A 335 12.77 18.69 -14.80
C GLU A 335 12.58 18.01 -16.17
N TYR A 336 11.91 16.86 -16.21
CA TYR A 336 11.61 16.12 -17.45
C TYR A 336 10.33 16.60 -18.13
N PHE A 337 9.57 17.51 -17.53
CA PHE A 337 8.28 18.00 -18.03
C PHE A 337 8.24 19.54 -18.02
N PRO A 338 9.00 20.24 -18.88
CA PRO A 338 9.05 21.69 -18.89
C PRO A 338 7.74 22.33 -19.37
N ASP A 339 7.42 23.51 -18.85
CA ASP A 339 6.23 24.32 -19.17
C ASP A 339 6.36 25.09 -20.50
N ASP A 340 7.36 24.76 -21.32
CA ASP A 340 7.74 25.50 -22.53
C ASP A 340 6.84 25.26 -23.75
N SER A 341 5.92 24.29 -23.66
CA SER A 341 5.22 23.73 -24.83
C SER A 341 3.68 23.68 -24.68
N GLY A 342 3.00 24.81 -24.50
CA GLY A 342 1.52 24.88 -24.53
C GLY A 342 0.79 23.85 -23.64
N ASN A 343 -0.47 23.53 -23.97
CA ASN A 343 -1.21 22.46 -23.28
C ASN A 343 -0.75 21.08 -23.79
N VAL A 344 0.11 20.39 -23.05
CA VAL A 344 0.46 18.97 -23.30
C VAL A 344 -0.74 18.08 -22.94
N LEU A 345 -1.35 17.44 -23.94
CA LEU A 345 -2.54 16.60 -23.76
C LEU A 345 -2.26 15.10 -23.72
N GLY A 346 -1.05 14.67 -24.11
CA GLY A 346 -0.59 13.28 -24.02
C GLY A 346 0.94 13.19 -24.03
N ILE A 347 1.48 12.11 -23.47
CA ILE A 347 2.91 11.81 -23.44
C ILE A 347 3.17 10.34 -23.80
N ASN A 348 4.27 10.09 -24.53
CA ASN A 348 4.87 8.77 -24.71
C ASN A 348 6.21 8.72 -23.98
N LEU A 349 6.39 7.74 -23.10
CA LEU A 349 7.63 7.43 -22.41
C LEU A 349 8.28 6.24 -23.13
N ILE A 350 9.36 6.51 -23.86
CA ILE A 350 10.03 5.55 -24.73
C ILE A 350 11.39 5.18 -24.13
N GLU A 351 11.59 3.92 -23.79
CA GLU A 351 12.82 3.44 -23.15
C GLU A 351 13.72 2.72 -24.16
N PHE A 352 15.01 3.06 -24.15
CA PHE A 352 16.08 2.28 -24.76
C PHE A 352 17.03 1.80 -23.66
N SER A 353 17.41 0.53 -23.68
CA SER A 353 18.29 -0.07 -22.68
C SER A 353 19.28 -1.04 -23.30
N GLY A 354 20.48 -1.11 -22.74
CA GLY A 354 21.47 -2.09 -23.17
C GLY A 354 22.68 -2.15 -22.25
N ASP A 355 23.64 -2.99 -22.62
CA ASP A 355 24.83 -3.26 -21.80
C ASP A 355 25.93 -2.21 -21.94
N SER A 356 25.91 -1.43 -23.03
CA SER A 356 26.87 -0.37 -23.31
C SER A 356 26.18 0.97 -23.52
N LYS A 357 26.64 1.98 -22.77
CA LYS A 357 26.23 3.38 -22.96
C LYS A 357 26.40 3.83 -24.40
N SER A 358 27.50 3.47 -25.08
CA SER A 358 27.74 3.94 -26.45
C SER A 358 26.74 3.37 -27.46
N SER A 359 26.25 2.14 -27.25
CA SER A 359 25.24 1.52 -28.11
C SER A 359 23.91 2.23 -27.95
N VAL A 360 23.47 2.38 -26.69
CA VAL A 360 22.21 3.06 -26.36
C VAL A 360 22.24 4.52 -26.82
N ASP A 361 23.34 5.24 -26.59
CA ASP A 361 23.48 6.63 -27.04
C ASP A 361 23.41 6.74 -28.59
N THR A 362 23.88 5.73 -29.33
CA THR A 362 23.79 5.68 -30.80
C THR A 362 22.35 5.46 -31.26
N GLU A 363 21.65 4.49 -30.66
CA GLU A 363 20.24 4.21 -30.95
C GLU A 363 19.36 5.42 -30.63
N VAL A 364 19.56 6.03 -29.46
CA VAL A 364 18.86 7.26 -29.06
C VAL A 364 19.16 8.39 -30.03
N SER A 365 20.42 8.60 -30.43
CA SER A 365 20.77 9.68 -31.38
C SER A 365 20.09 9.48 -32.75
N ALA A 366 20.05 8.25 -33.25
CA ALA A 366 19.34 7.91 -34.48
C ALA A 366 17.82 8.16 -34.35
N PHE A 367 17.24 7.79 -33.21
CA PHE A 367 15.83 8.02 -32.92
C PHE A 367 15.48 9.52 -32.83
N LEU A 368 16.33 10.32 -32.19
CA LEU A 368 16.13 11.78 -32.11
C LEU A 368 16.23 12.44 -33.49
N ALA A 369 17.18 12.01 -34.32
CA ALA A 369 17.29 12.50 -35.70
C ALA A 369 16.03 12.17 -36.53
N TYR A 370 15.43 11.00 -36.29
CA TYR A 370 14.13 10.66 -36.88
C TYR A 370 13.01 11.60 -36.40
N LEU A 371 12.90 11.86 -35.09
CA LEU A 371 11.86 12.74 -34.53
C LEU A 371 11.93 14.17 -35.08
N GLU A 372 13.11 14.65 -35.44
CA GLU A 372 13.31 15.97 -36.06
C GLU A 372 12.88 16.00 -37.54
N GLN A 373 13.08 14.89 -38.26
CA GLN A 373 12.77 14.77 -39.68
C GLN A 373 11.30 14.48 -39.94
N ASP A 374 10.69 13.65 -39.11
CA ASP A 374 9.30 13.27 -39.28
C ASP A 374 8.36 14.37 -38.77
N GLN A 375 7.54 14.89 -39.68
CA GLN A 375 6.53 15.92 -39.41
C GLN A 375 5.11 15.37 -39.66
N SER A 376 4.96 14.04 -39.80
CA SER A 376 3.66 13.40 -40.06
C SER A 376 2.68 13.53 -38.89
N ILE A 377 3.19 13.59 -37.66
CA ILE A 377 2.43 13.78 -36.43
C ILE A 377 2.93 15.03 -35.70
N ALA A 378 2.01 15.86 -35.21
CA ALA A 378 2.34 17.04 -34.43
C ALA A 378 2.91 16.65 -33.06
N ARG A 379 4.18 17.00 -32.81
CA ARG A 379 4.88 16.78 -31.53
C ARG A 379 5.20 18.13 -30.89
N SER A 380 4.95 18.26 -29.59
CA SER A 380 5.26 19.47 -28.81
C SER A 380 6.74 19.55 -28.42
N GLY A 381 7.45 18.43 -28.45
CA GLY A 381 8.89 18.33 -28.14
C GLY A 381 9.18 17.15 -27.22
N TYR A 382 10.47 16.91 -26.93
CA TYR A 382 10.92 15.81 -26.09
C TYR A 382 11.91 16.25 -25.00
N THR A 383 12.09 15.42 -23.97
CA THR A 383 13.16 15.53 -22.96
C THR A 383 13.79 14.16 -22.72
N LEU A 384 15.01 14.15 -22.15
CA LEU A 384 15.77 12.93 -21.90
C LEU A 384 15.99 12.72 -20.39
N ALA A 385 15.73 11.50 -19.93
CA ALA A 385 16.11 10.98 -18.64
C ALA A 385 17.16 9.88 -18.84
N ALA A 386 18.43 10.26 -18.80
CA ALA A 386 19.56 9.35 -19.02
C ALA A 386 20.07 8.74 -17.71
N GLY A 387 20.29 7.42 -17.71
CA GLY A 387 20.80 6.66 -16.58
C GLY A 387 19.69 6.05 -15.71
N GLU A 388 20.02 4.93 -15.06
CA GLU A 388 19.09 4.08 -14.33
C GLU A 388 18.27 4.85 -13.27
N ASP A 389 18.91 5.75 -12.51
CA ASP A 389 18.23 6.54 -11.47
C ASP A 389 17.21 7.53 -12.04
N ALA A 390 17.53 8.18 -13.16
CA ALA A 390 16.62 9.10 -13.83
C ALA A 390 15.38 8.37 -14.37
N VAL A 391 15.60 7.26 -15.08
CA VAL A 391 14.55 6.40 -15.62
C VAL A 391 13.63 5.88 -14.51
N LYS A 392 14.21 5.39 -13.41
CA LYS A 392 13.45 4.94 -12.23
C LYS A 392 12.60 6.03 -11.60
N ARG A 393 13.06 7.28 -11.53
CA ARG A 393 12.26 8.39 -11.00
C ARG A 393 11.01 8.64 -11.86
N VAL A 394 11.17 8.68 -13.18
CA VAL A 394 10.06 8.90 -14.11
C VAL A 394 9.05 7.75 -14.07
N TYR A 395 9.49 6.49 -14.12
CA TYR A 395 8.58 5.35 -13.97
C TYR A 395 7.96 5.25 -12.58
N GLY A 396 8.69 5.65 -11.54
CA GLY A 396 8.16 5.78 -10.19
C GLY A 396 6.97 6.74 -10.15
N MET A 397 7.05 7.88 -10.85
CA MET A 397 5.91 8.79 -11.02
C MET A 397 4.76 8.12 -11.76
N ARG A 398 5.00 7.47 -12.92
CA ARG A 398 3.96 6.76 -13.68
C ARG A 398 3.21 5.76 -12.80
N LYS A 399 3.94 4.87 -12.11
CA LYS A 399 3.34 3.84 -11.24
C LYS A 399 2.49 4.44 -10.12
N ARG A 400 2.90 5.57 -9.53
CA ARG A 400 2.11 6.27 -8.50
C ARG A 400 0.89 6.98 -9.09
N ALA A 401 1.00 7.61 -10.25
CA ALA A 401 -0.06 8.40 -10.88
C ALA A 401 -1.34 7.58 -11.13
N VAL A 402 -1.19 6.32 -11.57
CA VAL A 402 -2.32 5.39 -11.74
C VAL A 402 -3.08 5.16 -10.42
N GLY A 403 -2.37 5.05 -9.30
CA GLY A 403 -2.99 4.94 -7.99
C GLY A 403 -3.77 6.20 -7.57
N LEU A 404 -3.31 7.38 -8.01
CA LEU A 404 -3.94 8.67 -7.69
C LEU A 404 -5.28 8.88 -8.40
N LEU A 405 -5.56 8.17 -9.50
CA LEU A 405 -6.89 8.17 -10.14
C LEU A 405 -7.99 7.83 -9.13
N GLY A 406 -7.71 6.92 -8.19
CA GLY A 406 -8.62 6.56 -7.11
C GLY A 406 -8.90 7.68 -6.10
N ASN A 407 -8.07 8.73 -6.05
CA ASN A 407 -8.22 9.91 -5.19
C ASN A 407 -8.95 11.08 -5.87
N SER A 408 -9.76 10.79 -6.89
CA SER A 408 -10.62 11.77 -7.54
C SER A 408 -11.59 12.43 -6.54
N GLN A 409 -11.96 13.68 -6.82
CA GLN A 409 -12.92 14.45 -6.03
C GLN A 409 -14.36 13.97 -6.34
N GLY A 410 -15.23 13.99 -5.33
CA GLY A 410 -16.61 13.51 -5.46
C GLY A 410 -16.80 12.01 -5.21
N GLU A 411 -18.02 11.55 -5.44
CA GLU A 411 -18.46 10.17 -5.19
C GLU A 411 -18.19 9.23 -6.37
N ALA A 412 -18.29 9.75 -7.60
CA ALA A 412 -17.92 9.02 -8.80
C ALA A 412 -16.40 8.83 -8.84
N ARG A 413 -15.95 7.58 -9.02
CA ARG A 413 -14.53 7.22 -9.01
C ARG A 413 -14.20 6.25 -10.13
N PRO A 414 -12.97 6.29 -10.70
CA PRO A 414 -12.54 5.36 -11.75
C PRO A 414 -12.66 3.88 -11.32
N GLN A 415 -13.37 3.07 -12.10
CA GLN A 415 -13.66 1.66 -11.83
C GLN A 415 -12.97 0.71 -12.84
N PRO A 416 -12.42 -0.43 -12.39
CA PRO A 416 -11.70 -1.37 -13.26
C PRO A 416 -12.61 -2.50 -13.80
N PHE A 417 -13.53 -2.20 -14.74
CA PHE A 417 -14.47 -3.20 -15.28
C PHE A 417 -14.31 -3.47 -16.80
N ILE A 418 -13.83 -2.48 -17.56
CA ILE A 418 -13.39 -2.63 -18.96
C ILE A 418 -11.87 -2.42 -19.11
N GLU A 419 -11.12 -2.47 -18.00
CA GLU A 419 -9.67 -2.29 -18.04
C GLU A 419 -9.00 -3.47 -18.77
N ASP A 420 -7.81 -3.26 -19.34
CA ASP A 420 -6.97 -4.33 -19.91
C ASP A 420 -7.52 -4.94 -21.22
N MET A 421 -7.93 -4.07 -22.13
CA MET A 421 -8.30 -4.46 -23.49
C MET A 421 -7.07 -4.42 -24.39
N ALA A 422 -6.85 -5.51 -25.13
CA ALA A 422 -5.73 -5.67 -26.04
C ALA A 422 -6.25 -5.79 -27.48
N VAL A 423 -5.69 -5.03 -28.41
CA VAL A 423 -5.95 -5.15 -29.86
C VAL A 423 -4.61 -5.18 -30.59
N PRO A 424 -4.55 -5.61 -31.86
CA PRO A 424 -3.34 -5.43 -32.66
C PRO A 424 -2.88 -3.96 -32.61
N PRO A 425 -1.59 -3.65 -32.33
CA PRO A 425 -1.11 -2.28 -32.15
C PRO A 425 -1.48 -1.33 -33.30
N GLU A 426 -1.51 -1.84 -34.54
CA GLU A 426 -1.90 -1.11 -35.74
C GLU A 426 -3.35 -0.60 -35.72
N ASN A 427 -4.23 -1.22 -34.92
CA ASN A 427 -5.65 -0.88 -34.79
C ASN A 427 -5.95 -0.07 -33.52
N LEU A 428 -4.97 0.12 -32.63
CA LEU A 428 -5.20 0.66 -31.30
C LEU A 428 -5.76 2.09 -31.33
N ALA A 429 -5.25 2.97 -32.18
CA ALA A 429 -5.73 4.34 -32.28
C ALA A 429 -7.22 4.42 -32.67
N ASP A 430 -7.64 3.65 -33.67
CA ASP A 430 -9.03 3.66 -34.15
C ASP A 430 -9.98 3.01 -33.13
N PHE A 431 -9.55 1.91 -32.50
CA PHE A 431 -10.28 1.30 -31.40
C PHE A 431 -10.53 2.28 -30.25
N ILE A 432 -9.51 3.05 -29.85
CA ILE A 432 -9.64 4.03 -28.78
C ILE A 432 -10.53 5.21 -29.18
N ALA A 433 -10.52 5.63 -30.45
CA ALA A 433 -11.43 6.67 -30.91
C ALA A 433 -12.91 6.25 -30.71
N GLU A 434 -13.28 5.05 -31.16
CA GLU A 434 -14.67 4.55 -30.99
C GLU A 434 -15.01 4.24 -29.52
N LEU A 435 -14.04 3.78 -28.73
CA LEU A 435 -14.24 3.59 -27.29
C LEU A 435 -14.50 4.91 -26.58
N ARG A 436 -13.81 5.99 -26.98
CA ARG A 436 -14.06 7.33 -26.44
C ARG A 436 -15.45 7.81 -26.80
N ASP A 437 -15.87 7.65 -28.05
CA ASP A 437 -17.22 8.02 -28.49
C ASP A 437 -18.29 7.28 -27.67
N LEU A 438 -18.07 6.00 -27.34
CA LEU A 438 -18.94 5.23 -26.44
C LEU A 438 -19.00 5.85 -25.03
N LEU A 439 -17.85 6.15 -24.42
CA LEU A 439 -17.79 6.68 -23.05
C LEU A 439 -18.30 8.12 -22.96
N ASP A 440 -17.98 8.95 -23.95
CA ASP A 440 -18.41 10.34 -24.07
C ASP A 440 -19.93 10.41 -24.33
N GLY A 441 -20.49 9.48 -25.11
CA GLY A 441 -21.94 9.33 -25.31
C GLY A 441 -22.71 8.97 -24.04
N HIS A 442 -22.04 8.42 -23.02
CA HIS A 442 -22.57 8.21 -21.67
C HIS A 442 -22.17 9.31 -20.68
N GLU A 443 -21.56 10.41 -21.15
CA GLU A 443 -21.09 11.55 -20.35
C GLU A 443 -20.11 11.16 -19.22
N LEU A 444 -19.33 10.09 -19.42
CA LEU A 444 -18.41 9.57 -18.41
C LEU A 444 -17.06 10.26 -18.45
N GLN A 445 -16.50 10.53 -17.27
CA GLN A 445 -15.09 10.88 -17.13
C GLN A 445 -14.25 9.61 -17.03
N TYR A 446 -13.06 9.59 -17.64
CA TYR A 446 -12.17 8.43 -17.60
C TYR A 446 -10.70 8.86 -17.60
N GLY A 447 -9.83 7.97 -17.14
CA GLY A 447 -8.38 8.07 -17.31
C GLY A 447 -7.87 6.93 -18.18
N MET A 448 -6.92 7.24 -19.06
CA MET A 448 -6.31 6.31 -20.00
C MET A 448 -4.79 6.27 -19.85
N PHE A 449 -4.24 5.07 -19.76
CA PHE A 449 -2.79 4.81 -19.68
C PHE A 449 -2.50 3.38 -20.14
N GLY A 450 -1.30 3.08 -20.62
CA GLY A 450 -0.96 1.70 -20.97
C GLY A 450 0.25 1.52 -21.87
N HIS A 451 0.35 0.30 -22.39
CA HIS A 451 1.45 -0.27 -23.12
C HIS A 451 1.09 -0.30 -24.61
N VAL A 452 1.39 0.80 -25.30
CA VAL A 452 0.91 0.99 -26.68
C VAL A 452 1.69 0.11 -27.65
N ASP A 453 2.95 -0.21 -27.32
CA ASP A 453 3.78 -1.21 -27.98
C ASP A 453 3.16 -2.63 -27.99
N ALA A 454 2.42 -2.97 -26.95
CA ALA A 454 1.73 -4.24 -26.82
C ALA A 454 0.26 -4.20 -27.31
N GLY A 455 -0.22 -3.05 -27.78
CA GLY A 455 -1.60 -2.87 -28.19
C GLY A 455 -2.60 -2.85 -27.02
N VAL A 456 -2.13 -2.56 -25.79
CA VAL A 456 -2.94 -2.61 -24.57
C VAL A 456 -3.13 -1.23 -23.96
N LEU A 457 -4.39 -0.84 -23.73
CA LEU A 457 -4.72 0.37 -22.97
C LEU A 457 -5.63 0.05 -21.79
N HIS A 458 -5.28 0.62 -20.64
CA HIS A 458 -6.07 0.58 -19.42
C HIS A 458 -6.99 1.79 -19.38
N VAL A 459 -8.30 1.52 -19.36
CA VAL A 459 -9.33 2.54 -19.32
C VAL A 459 -10.18 2.33 -18.09
N ARG A 460 -10.33 3.38 -17.26
CA ARG A 460 -11.15 3.34 -16.04
C ARG A 460 -12.20 4.45 -16.06
N PRO A 461 -13.44 4.16 -16.48
CA PRO A 461 -14.56 5.08 -16.37
C PRO A 461 -14.91 5.38 -14.91
N ALA A 462 -15.21 6.63 -14.61
CA ALA A 462 -15.60 7.08 -13.28
C ALA A 462 -17.11 6.90 -13.08
N LEU A 463 -17.47 6.06 -12.11
CA LEU A 463 -18.86 5.77 -11.75
C LEU A 463 -19.03 5.90 -10.24
N ASP A 464 -20.19 6.42 -9.80
CA ASP A 464 -20.64 6.24 -8.43
C ASP A 464 -21.33 4.88 -8.28
N MET A 465 -20.60 3.91 -7.74
CA MET A 465 -21.12 2.56 -7.53
C MET A 465 -22.27 2.49 -6.52
N LYS A 466 -22.51 3.55 -5.74
CA LYS A 466 -23.62 3.63 -4.80
C LYS A 466 -24.93 4.04 -5.49
N ASP A 467 -24.83 4.69 -6.64
CA ASP A 467 -25.96 5.06 -7.49
C ASP A 467 -26.41 3.83 -8.32
N PRO A 468 -27.67 3.37 -8.20
CA PRO A 468 -28.19 2.27 -9.01
C PRO A 468 -28.12 2.51 -10.52
N GLU A 469 -28.35 3.75 -10.98
CA GLU A 469 -28.40 4.06 -12.41
C GLU A 469 -27.00 3.99 -13.04
N GLN A 470 -26.01 4.59 -12.36
CA GLN A 470 -24.61 4.51 -12.80
C GLN A 470 -24.04 3.10 -12.68
N ALA A 471 -24.35 2.36 -11.62
CA ALA A 471 -23.90 0.97 -11.49
C ALA A 471 -24.46 0.08 -12.61
N ALA A 472 -25.70 0.33 -13.06
CA ALA A 472 -26.31 -0.41 -14.17
C ALA A 472 -25.59 -0.21 -15.52
N LEU A 473 -24.76 0.84 -15.67
CA LEU A 473 -23.98 1.09 -16.89
C LEU A 473 -22.87 0.07 -17.13
N ILE A 474 -22.45 -0.71 -16.11
CA ILE A 474 -21.38 -1.71 -16.26
C ILE A 474 -21.67 -2.69 -17.40
N ARG A 475 -22.87 -3.27 -17.41
CA ARG A 475 -23.30 -4.27 -18.41
C ARG A 475 -23.26 -3.70 -19.83
N PRO A 476 -24.03 -2.64 -20.18
CA PRO A 476 -24.06 -2.13 -21.54
C PRO A 476 -22.70 -1.62 -22.02
N ILE A 477 -21.89 -1.00 -21.17
CA ILE A 477 -20.55 -0.55 -21.56
C ILE A 477 -19.64 -1.75 -21.83
N THR A 478 -19.66 -2.78 -20.98
CA THR A 478 -18.83 -3.98 -21.18
C THR A 478 -19.25 -4.73 -22.44
N ASP A 479 -20.55 -4.92 -22.69
CA ASP A 479 -21.04 -5.59 -23.89
C ASP A 479 -20.66 -4.85 -25.17
N HIS A 480 -20.70 -3.52 -25.18
CA HIS A 480 -20.23 -2.73 -26.32
C HIS A 480 -18.71 -2.80 -26.48
N ALA A 481 -17.94 -2.75 -25.39
CA ALA A 481 -16.49 -2.91 -25.42
C ALA A 481 -16.10 -4.28 -26.01
N VAL A 482 -16.80 -5.37 -25.65
CA VAL A 482 -16.60 -6.70 -26.22
C VAL A 482 -16.82 -6.69 -27.74
N LYS A 483 -17.89 -6.07 -28.23
CA LYS A 483 -18.14 -5.96 -29.68
C LYS A 483 -17.06 -5.17 -30.41
N LEU A 484 -16.55 -4.08 -29.79
CA LEU A 484 -15.44 -3.32 -30.35
C LEU A 484 -14.17 -4.18 -30.44
N ILE A 485 -13.86 -4.93 -29.38
CA ILE A 485 -12.71 -5.83 -29.36
C ILE A 485 -12.82 -6.89 -30.46
N GLU A 486 -13.99 -7.51 -30.63
CA GLU A 486 -14.24 -8.47 -31.71
C GLU A 486 -14.04 -7.84 -33.10
N LYS A 487 -14.55 -6.62 -33.30
CA LYS A 487 -14.37 -5.86 -34.56
C LYS A 487 -12.90 -5.63 -34.91
N TYR A 488 -12.04 -5.38 -33.91
CA TYR A 488 -10.63 -5.08 -34.12
C TYR A 488 -9.70 -6.30 -33.92
N GLY A 489 -10.25 -7.51 -33.72
CA GLY A 489 -9.47 -8.75 -33.59
C GLY A 489 -8.68 -8.85 -32.28
N GLY A 490 -9.22 -8.29 -31.19
CA GLY A 490 -8.55 -8.20 -29.90
C GLY A 490 -9.01 -9.20 -28.83
N LEU A 491 -8.65 -8.90 -27.58
CA LEU A 491 -8.99 -9.62 -26.35
C LEU A 491 -9.45 -8.66 -25.25
N LEU A 492 -10.40 -9.12 -24.44
CA LEU A 492 -10.92 -8.39 -23.28
C LEU A 492 -9.99 -8.50 -22.03
N TRP A 493 -8.98 -9.38 -22.05
CA TRP A 493 -8.15 -9.73 -20.89
C TRP A 493 -6.66 -9.95 -21.29
N GLY A 494 -5.94 -8.88 -21.61
CA GLY A 494 -4.56 -8.94 -22.08
C GLY A 494 -3.54 -9.43 -21.03
N GLU A 495 -3.61 -8.94 -19.79
CA GLU A 495 -2.62 -9.17 -18.73
C GLU A 495 -3.17 -9.33 -17.31
N HIS A 496 -4.38 -8.85 -17.04
CA HIS A 496 -4.95 -8.83 -15.71
C HIS A 496 -5.64 -10.14 -15.34
N GLY A 497 -5.92 -11.03 -16.30
CA GLY A 497 -6.75 -12.25 -16.13
C GLY A 497 -8.25 -12.00 -16.38
N LYS A 498 -9.04 -13.07 -16.45
CA LYS A 498 -10.48 -13.04 -16.74
C LYS A 498 -11.35 -12.83 -15.51
N GLY A 499 -11.16 -13.60 -14.44
CA GLY A 499 -12.07 -13.60 -13.28
C GLY A 499 -13.54 -13.73 -13.69
N LEU A 500 -14.41 -12.83 -13.24
CA LEU A 500 -15.84 -12.84 -13.59
C LEU A 500 -16.12 -12.43 -15.05
N ARG A 501 -15.16 -11.80 -15.75
CA ARG A 501 -15.29 -11.55 -17.21
C ARG A 501 -15.21 -12.84 -18.01
N SER A 502 -15.00 -13.98 -17.34
CA SER A 502 -15.14 -15.31 -17.93
C SER A 502 -16.52 -15.54 -18.55
N GLU A 503 -17.55 -14.78 -18.18
CA GLU A 503 -18.87 -14.81 -18.86
C GLU A 503 -18.75 -14.77 -20.39
N TYR A 504 -17.76 -14.05 -20.93
CA TYR A 504 -17.56 -13.90 -22.38
C TYR A 504 -16.67 -14.97 -23.01
N VAL A 505 -16.11 -15.91 -22.22
CA VAL A 505 -15.24 -17.00 -22.71
C VAL A 505 -15.97 -17.91 -23.71
N PRO A 506 -17.21 -18.37 -23.47
CA PRO A 506 -17.89 -19.23 -24.43
C PRO A 506 -18.10 -18.55 -25.79
N GLN A 507 -18.42 -17.25 -25.80
CA GLN A 507 -18.56 -16.46 -27.01
C GLN A 507 -17.22 -16.32 -27.75
N PHE A 508 -16.14 -16.02 -27.03
CA PHE A 508 -14.81 -15.85 -27.61
C PHE A 508 -14.26 -17.14 -28.22
N PHE A 509 -14.36 -18.27 -27.51
CA PHE A 509 -13.80 -19.54 -27.98
C PHE A 509 -14.72 -20.28 -28.95
N GLY A 510 -16.03 -20.00 -28.95
CA GLY A 510 -17.01 -20.65 -29.83
C GLY A 510 -16.89 -22.17 -29.79
N ASP A 511 -16.64 -22.77 -30.95
CA ASP A 511 -16.52 -24.23 -31.12
C ASP A 511 -15.34 -24.85 -30.35
N LEU A 512 -14.34 -24.06 -29.93
CA LEU A 512 -13.22 -24.53 -29.12
C LEU A 512 -13.55 -24.58 -27.62
N TYR A 513 -14.64 -23.93 -27.16
CA TYR A 513 -14.98 -23.87 -25.74
C TYR A 513 -15.13 -25.26 -25.06
N PRO A 514 -15.72 -26.29 -25.69
CA PRO A 514 -15.77 -27.63 -25.12
C PRO A 514 -14.39 -28.20 -24.78
N ALA A 515 -13.35 -27.91 -25.57
CA ALA A 515 -11.98 -28.33 -25.28
C ALA A 515 -11.46 -27.65 -24.00
N ILE A 516 -11.74 -26.35 -23.82
CA ILE A 516 -11.43 -25.63 -22.58
C ILE A 516 -12.15 -26.25 -21.37
N GLN A 517 -13.41 -26.68 -21.53
CA GLN A 517 -14.16 -27.38 -20.47
C GLN A 517 -13.58 -28.77 -20.14
N GLN A 518 -13.08 -29.50 -21.14
CA GLN A 518 -12.41 -30.78 -20.93
C GLN A 518 -11.15 -30.63 -20.09
N VAL A 519 -10.34 -29.58 -20.32
CA VAL A 519 -9.20 -29.27 -19.46
C VAL A 519 -9.65 -29.12 -18.00
N LYS A 520 -10.72 -28.35 -17.74
CA LYS A 520 -11.27 -28.22 -16.38
C LYS A 520 -11.70 -29.56 -15.79
N SER A 521 -12.37 -30.41 -16.57
CA SER A 521 -12.82 -31.75 -16.13
C SER A 521 -11.67 -32.67 -15.73
N LEU A 522 -10.49 -32.55 -16.36
CA LEU A 522 -9.33 -33.39 -16.03
C LEU A 522 -8.77 -33.12 -14.63
N PHE A 523 -8.80 -31.87 -14.20
CA PHE A 523 -8.22 -31.45 -12.92
C PHE A 523 -9.24 -31.38 -11.79
N ASP A 524 -10.48 -30.99 -12.09
CA ASP A 524 -11.52 -30.72 -11.10
C ASP A 524 -12.92 -31.09 -11.63
N PRO A 525 -13.25 -32.40 -11.66
CA PRO A 525 -14.52 -32.88 -12.22
C PRO A 525 -15.74 -32.46 -11.40
N ASN A 526 -15.57 -32.15 -10.11
CA ASN A 526 -16.65 -31.71 -9.21
C ASN A 526 -16.79 -30.18 -9.15
N ASN A 527 -15.99 -29.44 -9.93
CA ASN A 527 -16.00 -27.97 -9.97
C ASN A 527 -15.78 -27.29 -8.60
N GLN A 528 -14.89 -27.84 -7.77
CA GLN A 528 -14.60 -27.34 -6.42
C GLN A 528 -13.55 -26.22 -6.41
N LEU A 529 -12.67 -26.14 -7.41
CA LEU A 529 -11.59 -25.18 -7.51
C LEU A 529 -12.02 -23.94 -8.29
N ASN A 530 -12.14 -22.83 -7.55
CA ASN A 530 -12.47 -21.50 -8.03
C ASN A 530 -13.64 -21.43 -9.04
N PRO A 531 -14.81 -22.02 -8.73
CA PRO A 531 -15.90 -22.18 -9.68
C PRO A 531 -16.45 -20.86 -10.21
N GLY A 532 -17.01 -20.93 -11.41
CA GLY A 532 -17.64 -19.81 -12.08
C GLY A 532 -16.68 -18.91 -12.86
N LYS A 533 -15.41 -19.30 -12.98
CA LYS A 533 -14.33 -18.58 -13.68
C LYS A 533 -13.60 -19.52 -14.65
N ILE A 534 -12.99 -18.95 -15.68
CA ILE A 534 -12.31 -19.59 -16.81
C ILE A 534 -13.20 -20.57 -17.58
N ALA A 535 -13.59 -21.69 -16.98
CA ALA A 535 -14.42 -22.73 -17.57
C ALA A 535 -15.06 -23.58 -16.48
N SER A 536 -16.20 -24.19 -16.80
CA SER A 536 -16.80 -25.26 -15.99
C SER A 536 -16.54 -26.63 -16.62
N PRO A 537 -16.59 -27.72 -15.83
CA PRO A 537 -16.43 -29.08 -16.36
C PRO A 537 -17.41 -29.37 -17.51
N LEU A 538 -16.93 -30.11 -18.52
CA LEU A 538 -17.74 -30.49 -19.67
C LEU A 538 -18.98 -31.28 -19.22
N GLY A 539 -20.15 -30.91 -19.74
CA GLY A 539 -21.42 -31.57 -19.44
C GLY A 539 -22.08 -31.16 -18.12
N SER A 540 -21.46 -30.29 -17.33
CA SER A 540 -22.11 -29.75 -16.12
C SER A 540 -22.96 -28.52 -16.43
N ALA A 541 -24.26 -28.73 -16.63
CA ALA A 541 -25.22 -27.63 -16.78
C ALA A 541 -25.54 -26.90 -15.46
N LYS A 542 -25.19 -27.49 -14.30
CA LYS A 542 -25.40 -26.89 -12.98
C LYS A 542 -24.32 -25.85 -12.63
N ASP A 543 -23.18 -25.93 -13.29
CA ASP A 543 -21.97 -25.16 -13.01
C ASP A 543 -21.73 -24.09 -14.09
N ALA A 544 -22.60 -23.08 -14.16
CA ALA A 544 -22.43 -22.00 -15.12
C ALA A 544 -21.31 -21.04 -14.68
N LEU A 545 -20.69 -20.36 -15.65
CA LEU A 545 -19.81 -19.23 -15.40
C LEU A 545 -20.61 -18.11 -14.71
N LEU A 546 -19.97 -17.43 -13.76
CA LEU A 546 -20.58 -16.29 -13.08
C LEU A 546 -20.69 -15.13 -14.06
N LYS A 547 -21.78 -14.37 -13.95
CA LYS A 547 -22.04 -13.19 -14.76
C LYS A 547 -21.46 -11.95 -14.12
N ILE A 548 -21.03 -10.97 -14.93
CA ILE A 548 -20.44 -9.72 -14.43
C ILE A 548 -21.43 -8.85 -13.64
N ASP A 549 -22.74 -9.08 -13.78
CA ASP A 549 -23.82 -8.44 -13.01
C ASP A 549 -24.59 -9.45 -12.13
N GLY A 550 -24.18 -10.72 -12.12
CA GLY A 550 -24.78 -11.77 -11.29
C GLY A 550 -24.14 -11.89 -9.91
N VAL A 551 -23.09 -11.12 -9.65
CA VAL A 551 -22.36 -11.08 -8.38
C VAL A 551 -22.48 -9.69 -7.79
N ALA A 552 -22.79 -9.64 -6.49
CA ALA A 552 -22.98 -8.39 -5.76
C ALA A 552 -21.78 -7.45 -5.93
N LEU A 553 -22.08 -6.22 -6.35
CA LEU A 553 -21.11 -5.15 -6.45
C LEU A 553 -20.86 -4.57 -5.04
N ARG A 554 -19.62 -4.15 -4.76
CA ARG A 554 -19.27 -3.48 -3.50
C ARG A 554 -20.16 -2.27 -3.23
N GLY A 555 -20.50 -1.54 -4.29
CA GLY A 555 -21.39 -0.37 -4.24
C GLY A 555 -22.81 -0.67 -3.74
N GLU A 556 -23.31 -1.90 -3.89
CA GLU A 556 -24.62 -2.32 -3.37
C GLU A 556 -24.63 -2.45 -1.84
N TYR A 557 -23.50 -2.79 -1.24
CA TYR A 557 -23.33 -2.77 0.21
C TYR A 557 -23.07 -1.35 0.70
N ASP A 558 -22.22 -0.60 0.00
CA ASP A 558 -21.87 0.78 0.37
C ASP A 558 -23.12 1.70 0.33
N ARG A 559 -24.06 1.50 -0.61
CA ARG A 559 -25.30 2.29 -0.71
C ARG A 559 -26.28 2.10 0.46
N GLN A 560 -26.12 1.05 1.25
CA GLN A 560 -26.94 0.80 2.44
C GLN A 560 -26.52 1.68 3.63
N ILE A 561 -25.40 2.39 3.53
CA ILE A 561 -24.94 3.38 4.51
C ILE A 561 -25.57 4.73 4.15
N ALA A 562 -26.00 5.53 5.13
CA ALA A 562 -26.60 6.84 4.83
C ALA A 562 -25.59 7.83 4.19
N PRO A 563 -26.01 8.73 3.29
CA PRO A 563 -25.12 9.73 2.67
C PRO A 563 -24.38 10.63 3.66
N SER A 564 -25.03 10.96 4.80
CA SER A 564 -24.41 11.66 5.94
C SER A 564 -23.14 10.95 6.43
N ASN A 565 -23.19 9.62 6.48
CA ASN A 565 -22.07 8.77 6.87
C ASN A 565 -21.04 8.62 5.75
N TRP A 566 -21.44 8.59 4.47
CA TRP A 566 -20.46 8.60 3.36
C TRP A 566 -19.57 9.83 3.41
N GLN A 567 -20.20 11.01 3.49
CA GLN A 567 -19.52 12.29 3.51
C GLN A 567 -18.68 12.44 4.77
N SER A 568 -19.23 12.08 5.92
CA SER A 568 -18.54 12.23 7.19
C SER A 568 -17.38 11.24 7.31
N PHE A 569 -17.54 9.97 6.91
CA PHE A 569 -16.53 8.91 7.00
C PHE A 569 -15.85 8.60 5.65
N GLY A 570 -15.70 9.59 4.77
CA GLY A 570 -15.17 9.40 3.42
C GLY A 570 -13.83 8.67 3.35
N ALA A 571 -12.96 8.85 4.36
CA ALA A 571 -11.68 8.16 4.46
C ALA A 571 -11.77 6.61 4.44
N SER A 572 -12.88 6.00 4.93
CA SER A 572 -13.11 4.55 4.80
C SER A 572 -13.84 4.18 3.51
N MET A 573 -14.74 5.04 3.04
CA MET A 573 -15.56 4.82 1.85
C MET A 573 -14.73 4.86 0.55
N HIS A 574 -13.70 5.71 0.51
CA HIS A 574 -12.89 5.92 -0.69
C HIS A 574 -11.77 4.89 -0.89
N CYS A 575 -11.57 3.97 0.06
CA CYS A 575 -10.63 2.88 -0.14
C CYS A 575 -11.09 2.00 -1.32
N ASN A 576 -10.36 2.04 -2.43
CA ASN A 576 -10.71 1.30 -3.65
C ASN A 576 -10.31 -0.18 -3.63
N GLY A 577 -9.54 -0.63 -2.63
CA GLY A 577 -9.16 -2.04 -2.51
C GLY A 577 -7.82 -2.41 -3.16
N ASN A 578 -7.05 -1.45 -3.69
CA ASN A 578 -5.79 -1.69 -4.41
C ASN A 578 -4.70 -2.44 -3.63
N GLY A 579 -4.83 -2.54 -2.30
CA GLY A 579 -3.94 -3.31 -1.46
C GLY A 579 -2.55 -2.70 -1.30
N ALA A 580 -2.29 -1.44 -1.65
CA ALA A 580 -0.97 -0.81 -1.53
C ALA A 580 -0.39 -0.90 -0.09
N CYS A 581 -1.27 -1.03 0.91
CA CYS A 581 -0.89 -1.26 2.29
C CYS A 581 -0.40 -2.68 2.62
N TYR A 582 -0.46 -3.62 1.68
CA TYR A 582 0.07 -4.98 1.79
C TYR A 582 1.54 -5.07 1.35
N ASN A 583 2.20 -3.93 1.11
CA ASN A 583 3.61 -3.86 0.75
C ASN A 583 4.48 -4.73 1.68
N TYR A 584 5.32 -5.60 1.08
CA TYR A 584 6.21 -6.50 1.80
C TYR A 584 7.37 -5.76 2.50
N ASP A 585 7.82 -4.63 1.95
CA ASP A 585 9.03 -3.95 2.40
C ASP A 585 8.85 -3.39 3.82
N VAL A 586 9.56 -3.98 4.78
CA VAL A 586 9.57 -3.59 6.20
C VAL A 586 10.12 -2.19 6.45
N ASN A 587 10.89 -1.64 5.51
CA ASN A 587 11.48 -0.29 5.59
C ASN A 587 10.55 0.81 5.02
N ASP A 588 9.44 0.43 4.39
CA ASP A 588 8.38 1.36 4.05
C ASP A 588 7.52 1.66 5.31
N ALA A 589 7.15 2.92 5.51
CA ALA A 589 6.49 3.36 6.73
C ALA A 589 5.00 2.99 6.81
N MET A 590 4.35 2.68 5.68
CA MET A 590 2.91 2.44 5.65
C MET A 590 2.58 1.09 6.26
N CYS A 591 1.89 1.19 7.40
CA CYS A 591 1.30 0.10 8.18
C CYS A 591 2.29 -0.95 8.72
N PRO A 592 3.08 -0.59 9.75
CA PRO A 592 4.01 -1.51 10.39
C PRO A 592 3.29 -2.67 11.13
N SER A 593 2.07 -2.46 11.62
CA SER A 593 1.30 -3.51 12.31
C SER A 593 0.97 -4.69 11.38
N TRP A 594 0.55 -4.42 10.13
CA TRP A 594 0.32 -5.48 9.13
C TRP A 594 1.61 -6.26 8.85
N LYS A 595 2.74 -5.57 8.69
CA LYS A 595 4.02 -6.21 8.37
C LYS A 595 4.48 -7.12 9.51
N ALA A 596 4.28 -6.69 10.75
CA ALA A 596 4.64 -7.46 11.94
C ALA A 596 3.69 -8.65 12.22
N THR A 597 2.37 -8.50 12.00
CA THR A 597 1.40 -9.57 12.32
C THR A 597 1.07 -10.47 11.14
N ARG A 598 1.28 -10.00 9.90
CA ARG A 598 0.83 -10.63 8.65
C ARG A 598 -0.68 -10.93 8.61
N GLN A 599 -1.48 -10.22 9.41
CA GLN A 599 -2.95 -10.32 9.44
C GLN A 599 -3.61 -9.12 8.75
N ARG A 600 -4.35 -9.36 7.65
CA ARG A 600 -4.79 -8.29 6.72
C ARG A 600 -5.74 -7.30 7.38
N ILE A 601 -6.46 -7.73 8.42
CA ILE A 601 -7.31 -6.88 9.27
C ILE A 601 -6.52 -5.71 9.90
N HIS A 602 -5.23 -5.90 10.20
CA HIS A 602 -4.35 -4.88 10.73
C HIS A 602 -3.68 -4.00 9.66
N SER A 603 -4.18 -4.00 8.42
CA SER A 603 -3.78 -3.06 7.36
C SER A 603 -4.77 -1.88 7.22
N PRO A 604 -4.40 -0.78 6.53
CA PRO A 604 -5.35 0.24 6.10
C PRO A 604 -6.57 -0.30 5.36
N LYS A 605 -6.39 -1.18 4.36
CA LYS A 605 -7.51 -1.80 3.65
C LYS A 605 -8.40 -2.61 4.61
N GLY A 606 -7.79 -3.38 5.51
CA GLY A 606 -8.50 -4.19 6.49
C GLY A 606 -9.38 -3.34 7.41
N ARG A 607 -8.79 -2.33 8.05
CA ARG A 607 -9.50 -1.41 8.95
C ARG A 607 -10.56 -0.57 8.23
N ALA A 608 -10.29 -0.12 7.01
CA ALA A 608 -11.28 0.59 6.21
C ALA A 608 -12.48 -0.31 5.89
N SER A 609 -12.24 -1.57 5.53
CA SER A 609 -13.31 -2.54 5.21
C SER A 609 -14.13 -2.91 6.45
N ALA A 610 -13.48 -3.17 7.59
CA ALA A 610 -14.16 -3.39 8.86
C ALA A 610 -14.99 -2.16 9.29
N MET A 611 -14.48 -0.95 9.08
CA MET A 611 -15.22 0.29 9.37
C MET A 611 -16.42 0.49 8.45
N ARG A 612 -16.30 0.24 7.14
CA ARG A 612 -17.43 0.33 6.20
C ARG A 612 -18.54 -0.64 6.60
N GLU A 613 -18.18 -1.89 6.86
CA GLU A 613 -19.15 -2.89 7.28
C GLU A 613 -19.78 -2.54 8.64
N TRP A 614 -19.00 -1.95 9.57
CA TRP A 614 -19.51 -1.47 10.84
C TRP A 614 -20.55 -0.36 10.66
N LEU A 615 -20.27 0.61 9.77
CA LEU A 615 -21.22 1.67 9.43
C LEU A 615 -22.49 1.10 8.79
N ARG A 616 -22.36 0.09 7.91
CA ARG A 616 -23.50 -0.58 7.27
C ARG A 616 -24.39 -1.26 8.30
N LEU A 617 -23.81 -2.06 9.20
CA LEU A 617 -24.56 -2.74 10.25
C LEU A 617 -25.20 -1.77 11.26
N GLN A 618 -24.52 -0.65 11.55
CA GLN A 618 -25.09 0.43 12.36
C GLN A 618 -26.32 1.05 11.68
N GLN A 619 -26.23 1.34 10.38
CA GLN A 619 -27.34 1.89 9.60
C GLN A 619 -28.52 0.92 9.53
N LEU A 620 -28.27 -0.38 9.28
CA LEU A 620 -29.30 -1.42 9.29
C LEU A 620 -29.95 -1.60 10.67
N SER A 621 -29.23 -1.26 11.75
CA SER A 621 -29.77 -1.23 13.11
C SER A 621 -30.50 0.09 13.45
N GLY A 622 -30.70 0.97 12.47
CA GLY A 622 -31.37 2.27 12.63
C GLY A 622 -30.53 3.35 13.31
N VAL A 623 -29.19 3.24 13.27
CA VAL A 623 -28.27 4.20 13.90
C VAL A 623 -27.41 4.91 12.86
N ASP A 624 -27.62 6.22 12.69
CA ASP A 624 -26.71 7.10 11.97
C ASP A 624 -25.50 7.45 12.86
N ALA A 625 -24.30 6.99 12.47
CA ALA A 625 -23.08 7.21 13.24
C ALA A 625 -22.62 8.69 13.25
N ALA A 626 -22.76 9.41 12.14
CA ALA A 626 -22.37 10.80 11.99
C ALA A 626 -23.31 11.74 12.76
N GLU A 627 -24.62 11.46 12.76
CA GLU A 627 -25.56 12.20 13.60
C GLU A 627 -25.29 11.95 15.08
N LYS A 628 -25.08 10.69 15.47
CA LYS A 628 -24.78 10.32 16.85
C LYS A 628 -23.48 10.96 17.36
N GLU A 629 -22.46 11.04 16.50
CA GLU A 629 -21.22 11.71 16.82
C GLU A 629 -21.45 13.20 17.13
N ARG A 630 -22.20 13.90 16.26
CA ARG A 630 -22.55 15.32 16.44
C ARG A 630 -23.34 15.54 17.73
N ALA A 631 -24.41 14.79 17.95
CA ALA A 631 -25.24 14.90 19.15
C ALA A 631 -24.47 14.65 20.45
N SER A 632 -23.42 13.81 20.40
CA SER A 632 -22.61 13.48 21.57
C SER A 632 -21.55 14.53 21.90
N ALA A 633 -21.22 15.41 20.95
CA ALA A 633 -20.30 16.53 21.19
C ALA A 633 -20.83 17.51 22.25
N ASP A 634 -22.16 17.57 22.39
CA ASP A 634 -22.89 18.46 23.31
C ASP A 634 -23.09 17.89 24.71
N TYR A 635 -22.64 16.65 24.97
CA TYR A 635 -22.79 16.07 26.30
C TYR A 635 -21.93 16.77 27.35
N SER A 636 -22.56 17.15 28.46
CA SER A 636 -21.86 17.62 29.66
C SER A 636 -21.04 16.50 30.31
N SER A 637 -19.95 16.87 31.01
CA SER A 637 -19.08 15.91 31.73
C SER A 637 -19.85 15.04 32.73
N TRP A 638 -20.94 15.56 33.31
CA TRP A 638 -21.83 14.83 34.22
C TRP A 638 -22.67 13.75 33.51
N GLN A 639 -23.19 14.04 32.31
CA GLN A 639 -23.92 13.06 31.52
C GLN A 639 -23.01 11.91 31.06
N GLN A 640 -21.76 12.22 30.72
CA GLN A 640 -20.74 11.21 30.37
C GLN A 640 -20.42 10.30 31.57
N LEU A 641 -20.25 10.87 32.77
CA LEU A 641 -20.00 10.11 34.00
C LEU A 641 -21.20 9.21 34.37
N LYS A 642 -22.42 9.73 34.28
CA LYS A 642 -23.66 8.99 34.57
C LYS A 642 -23.83 7.79 33.63
N GLN A 643 -23.51 7.95 32.34
CA GLN A 643 -23.52 6.86 31.36
C GLN A 643 -22.45 5.80 31.60
N ALA A 644 -21.27 6.18 32.10
CA ALA A 644 -20.19 5.24 32.42
C ALA A 644 -20.53 4.35 33.63
N VAL A 645 -21.22 4.90 34.64
CA VAL A 645 -21.59 4.19 35.87
C VAL A 645 -22.79 3.24 35.66
N THR A 646 -23.73 3.57 34.78
CA THR A 646 -24.93 2.75 34.51
C THR A 646 -24.66 1.50 33.65
N LYS A 647 -23.49 1.37 33.03
CA LYS A 647 -23.19 0.31 32.05
C LYS A 647 -22.35 -0.85 32.62
N LYS A 648 -22.48 -1.12 33.92
CA LYS A 648 -21.92 -2.34 34.54
C LYS A 648 -22.66 -3.56 34.00
N ARG A 649 -21.91 -4.43 33.30
CA ARG A 649 -22.31 -5.77 32.81
C ARG A 649 -23.46 -5.78 31.79
N ARG A 650 -23.18 -5.40 30.55
CA ARG A 650 -23.67 -6.23 29.43
C ARG A 650 -22.54 -7.17 29.06
N LYS A 651 -22.71 -8.45 29.38
CA LYS A 651 -21.80 -9.52 28.99
C LYS A 651 -21.64 -9.44 27.47
N ALA A 652 -20.40 -9.45 26.99
CA ALA A 652 -20.10 -9.43 25.57
C ALA A 652 -20.65 -10.73 24.96
N GLU A 653 -21.80 -10.64 24.32
CA GLU A 653 -22.13 -11.56 23.23
C GLU A 653 -21.24 -11.13 22.06
N ASP A 654 -20.46 -12.07 21.49
CA ASP A 654 -19.51 -11.84 20.41
C ASP A 654 -20.14 -10.96 19.34
N SER A 655 -19.70 -9.69 19.33
CA SER A 655 -20.26 -8.67 18.46
C SER A 655 -19.11 -8.10 17.68
N PHE A 656 -19.21 -8.13 16.36
CA PHE A 656 -18.33 -7.49 15.39
C PHE A 656 -17.71 -6.13 15.83
N ASN A 657 -18.36 -5.35 16.69
CA ASN A 657 -17.75 -4.19 17.35
C ASN A 657 -16.40 -4.47 18.03
N HIS A 658 -16.22 -5.63 18.64
CA HIS A 658 -14.97 -6.02 19.31
C HIS A 658 -13.89 -6.37 18.29
N GLU A 659 -14.23 -7.10 17.22
CA GLU A 659 -13.31 -7.36 16.10
C GLU A 659 -12.84 -6.05 15.45
N VAL A 660 -13.76 -5.09 15.24
CA VAL A 660 -13.42 -3.74 14.76
C VAL A 660 -12.57 -2.98 15.79
N TYR A 661 -12.86 -3.11 17.09
CA TYR A 661 -12.05 -2.50 18.15
C TYR A 661 -10.63 -3.06 18.14
N ASP A 662 -10.44 -4.37 18.00
CA ASP A 662 -9.12 -5.01 17.98
C ASP A 662 -8.33 -4.59 16.74
N ALA A 663 -9.00 -4.53 15.57
CA ALA A 663 -8.42 -3.99 14.34
C ALA A 663 -7.91 -2.56 14.53
N MET A 664 -8.74 -1.67 15.12
CA MET A 664 -8.41 -0.27 15.38
C MET A 664 -7.38 -0.11 16.49
N ALA A 665 -7.44 -0.92 17.54
CA ALA A 665 -6.47 -0.94 18.64
C ALA A 665 -5.05 -1.27 18.16
N GLY A 666 -4.92 -2.17 17.18
CA GLY A 666 -3.64 -2.49 16.57
C GLY A 666 -3.04 -1.38 15.69
N CYS A 667 -3.74 -0.26 15.46
CA CYS A 667 -3.20 0.88 14.72
C CYS A 667 -2.33 1.77 15.62
N LEU A 668 -1.08 1.99 15.21
CA LEU A 668 -0.10 2.85 15.88
C LEU A 668 -0.44 4.35 15.84
N ALA A 669 -1.42 4.77 15.04
CA ALA A 669 -1.75 6.18 14.80
C ALA A 669 -0.62 7.05 14.20
N CYS A 670 0.34 6.45 13.47
CA CYS A 670 1.49 7.16 12.88
C CYS A 670 1.17 8.06 11.67
N LYS A 671 -0.03 7.91 11.07
CA LYS A 671 -0.50 8.61 9.85
C LYS A 671 0.32 8.39 8.57
N SER A 672 1.21 7.41 8.51
CA SER A 672 1.95 7.10 7.27
C SER A 672 1.03 6.69 6.11
N CYS A 673 -0.13 6.08 6.40
CA CYS A 673 -1.13 5.75 5.37
C CYS A 673 -1.74 6.98 4.69
N VAL A 674 -1.76 8.16 5.32
CA VAL A 674 -2.30 9.38 4.72
C VAL A 674 -1.38 9.89 3.61
N GLY A 675 -0.06 9.82 3.85
CA GLY A 675 0.95 10.30 2.90
C GLY A 675 1.35 9.29 1.82
N GLN A 676 1.28 7.98 2.11
CA GLN A 676 1.76 6.95 1.18
C GLN A 676 0.65 6.19 0.44
N CYS A 677 -0.56 6.09 1.00
CA CYS A 677 -1.66 5.45 0.28
C CYS A 677 -2.09 6.33 -0.89
N PRO A 678 -2.20 5.80 -2.13
CA PRO A 678 -2.58 6.62 -3.28
C PRO A 678 -3.97 7.29 -3.12
N VAL A 679 -4.89 6.64 -2.40
CA VAL A 679 -6.23 7.16 -2.07
C VAL A 679 -6.29 7.92 -0.73
N LYS A 680 -5.12 8.17 -0.10
CA LYS A 680 -4.94 8.98 1.12
C LYS A 680 -5.85 8.59 2.31
N VAL A 681 -6.08 7.30 2.50
CA VAL A 681 -6.90 6.77 3.60
C VAL A 681 -6.33 7.20 4.97
N ASN A 682 -7.19 7.77 5.82
CA ASN A 682 -6.82 8.25 7.16
C ASN A 682 -7.34 7.34 8.28
N ILE A 683 -6.67 6.21 8.48
CA ILE A 683 -7.00 5.27 9.56
C ILE A 683 -6.93 5.89 10.96
N PRO A 684 -5.93 6.72 11.31
CA PRO A 684 -5.86 7.30 12.66
C PRO A 684 -7.08 8.16 13.01
N GLU A 685 -7.63 8.91 12.05
CA GLU A 685 -8.89 9.63 12.23
C GLU A 685 -10.07 8.67 12.42
N LEU A 686 -10.20 7.66 11.54
CA LEU A 686 -11.27 6.66 11.66
C LEU A 686 -11.23 5.94 13.02
N ARG A 687 -10.04 5.58 13.49
CA ARG A 687 -9.83 5.01 14.82
C ARG A 687 -10.30 5.94 15.93
N SER A 688 -9.91 7.23 15.88
CA SER A 688 -10.32 8.22 16.89
C SER A 688 -11.85 8.31 16.99
N ARG A 689 -12.52 8.38 15.84
CA ARG A 689 -13.98 8.46 15.74
C ARG A 689 -14.68 7.18 16.16
N PHE A 690 -14.17 6.04 15.72
CA PHE A 690 -14.67 4.74 16.16
C PHE A 690 -14.56 4.60 17.68
N LEU A 691 -13.41 4.90 18.29
CA LEU A 691 -13.22 4.84 19.74
C LEU A 691 -14.16 5.81 20.49
N PHE A 692 -14.38 7.01 19.94
CA PHE A 692 -15.35 7.96 20.50
C PHE A 692 -16.75 7.35 20.56
N LEU A 693 -17.24 6.76 19.46
CA LEU A 693 -18.56 6.14 19.38
C LEU A 693 -18.66 4.81 20.16
N TYR A 694 -17.61 3.99 20.10
CA TYR A 694 -17.51 2.70 20.77
C TYR A 694 -17.65 2.85 22.29
N HIS A 695 -16.90 3.77 22.89
CA HIS A 695 -16.95 4.00 24.34
C HIS A 695 -18.19 4.73 24.84
N GLN A 696 -19.07 5.19 23.95
CA GLN A 696 -20.43 5.54 24.35
C GLN A 696 -21.28 4.32 24.67
N ARG A 697 -20.88 3.11 24.25
CA ARG A 697 -21.58 1.86 24.58
C ARG A 697 -20.78 1.00 25.54
N TYR A 698 -19.48 0.88 25.32
CA TYR A 698 -18.59 -0.02 26.05
C TYR A 698 -17.73 0.74 27.08
N PHE A 699 -17.30 0.02 28.11
CA PHE A 699 -16.44 0.60 29.15
C PHE A 699 -15.12 1.12 28.56
N ARG A 700 -14.68 2.29 29.03
CA ARG A 700 -13.38 2.85 28.67
C ARG A 700 -12.33 2.52 29.75
N PRO A 701 -11.25 1.80 29.41
CA PRO A 701 -10.19 1.47 30.36
C PRO A 701 -9.53 2.68 31.01
N LEU A 702 -9.13 2.56 32.28
CA LEU A 702 -8.45 3.63 33.04
C LEU A 702 -7.15 4.11 32.34
N ARG A 703 -6.40 3.19 31.73
CA ARG A 703 -5.17 3.52 30.98
C ARG A 703 -5.39 4.58 29.91
N GLU A 704 -6.55 4.57 29.23
CA GLU A 704 -6.83 5.52 28.16
C GLU A 704 -7.07 6.92 28.72
N TYR A 705 -7.72 7.04 29.89
CA TYR A 705 -7.84 8.32 30.60
C TYR A 705 -6.48 8.84 31.09
N LEU A 706 -5.62 7.95 31.59
CA LEU A 706 -4.27 8.32 32.02
C LEU A 706 -3.45 8.85 30.84
N VAL A 707 -3.39 8.11 29.74
CA VAL A 707 -2.68 8.52 28.51
C VAL A 707 -3.23 9.84 27.95
N ALA A 708 -4.56 9.96 27.88
CA ALA A 708 -5.23 11.16 27.38
C ALA A 708 -4.97 12.42 28.21
N SER A 709 -4.70 12.25 29.51
CA SER A 709 -4.49 13.36 30.45
C SER A 709 -3.01 13.68 30.72
N LEU A 710 -2.08 12.92 30.16
CA LEU A 710 -0.63 13.08 30.40
C LEU A 710 -0.15 14.53 30.24
N GLU A 711 -0.51 15.18 29.13
CA GLU A 711 -0.07 16.54 28.83
C GLU A 711 -0.52 17.59 29.85
N PHE A 712 -1.62 17.32 30.57
CA PHE A 712 -2.15 18.24 31.58
C PHE A 712 -1.46 18.07 32.93
N PHE A 713 -1.02 16.86 33.26
CA PHE A 713 -0.44 16.53 34.57
C PHE A 713 1.09 16.57 34.61
N ILE A 714 1.75 16.26 33.50
CA ILE A 714 3.21 16.23 33.39
C ILE A 714 3.87 17.54 33.90
N PRO A 715 3.39 18.76 33.55
CA PRO A 715 3.98 20.01 34.04
C PRO A 715 3.95 20.18 35.57
N TYR A 716 3.02 19.50 36.25
CA TYR A 716 2.94 19.51 37.71
C TYR A 716 3.84 18.43 38.33
N LEU A 717 3.86 17.22 37.72
CA LEU A 717 4.70 16.11 38.16
C LEU A 717 6.21 16.42 37.99
N SER A 718 6.57 17.20 36.98
CA SER A 718 7.97 17.55 36.71
C SER A 718 8.64 18.36 37.84
N ARG A 719 7.85 19.07 38.66
CA ARG A 719 8.32 19.81 39.85
C ARG A 719 8.91 18.89 40.92
N VAL A 720 8.56 17.62 40.90
CA VAL A 720 9.08 16.58 41.81
C VAL A 720 9.79 15.46 41.02
N SER A 721 10.40 15.81 39.88
CA SER A 721 11.02 14.87 38.95
C SER A 721 12.03 13.88 39.57
N PRO A 722 12.91 14.24 40.54
CA PRO A 722 13.80 13.25 41.15
C PRO A 722 13.05 12.17 41.93
N LEU A 723 11.99 12.55 42.65
CA LEU A 723 11.13 11.62 43.37
C LEU A 723 10.36 10.72 42.40
N TYR A 724 9.77 11.32 41.35
CA TYR A 724 9.08 10.57 40.31
C TYR A 724 10.00 9.52 39.67
N ASN A 725 11.20 9.92 39.24
CA ASN A 725 12.17 9.03 38.63
C ASN A 725 12.61 7.92 39.59
N GLY A 726 12.85 8.25 40.86
CA GLY A 726 13.22 7.29 41.90
C GLY A 726 12.13 6.24 42.17
N VAL A 727 10.85 6.61 42.11
CA VAL A 727 9.70 5.69 42.29
C VAL A 727 9.45 4.88 41.02
N MET A 728 9.30 5.55 39.87
CA MET A 728 8.96 4.91 38.59
C MET A 728 10.09 4.03 38.05
N GLY A 729 11.33 4.28 38.48
CA GLY A 729 12.48 3.43 38.16
C GLY A 729 12.45 2.06 38.85
N GLN A 730 11.70 1.89 39.94
CA GLN A 730 11.69 0.64 40.72
C GLN A 730 11.01 -0.52 39.99
N ALA A 731 11.64 -1.70 40.02
CA ALA A 731 11.13 -2.89 39.35
C ALA A 731 9.73 -3.31 39.84
N TRP A 732 9.42 -3.15 41.13
CA TRP A 732 8.11 -3.50 41.68
C TRP A 732 7.00 -2.54 41.21
N VAL A 733 7.30 -1.25 41.01
CA VAL A 733 6.36 -0.27 40.47
C VAL A 733 6.06 -0.60 39.00
N LYS A 734 7.09 -0.88 38.20
CA LYS A 734 6.94 -1.30 36.81
C LYS A 734 6.04 -2.54 36.69
N ARG A 735 6.27 -3.56 37.52
CA ARG A 735 5.43 -4.77 37.58
C ARG A 735 3.98 -4.47 37.99
N LEU A 736 3.78 -3.57 38.95
CA LEU A 736 2.45 -3.15 39.39
C LEU A 736 1.69 -2.44 38.26
N LEU A 737 2.33 -1.50 37.57
CA LEU A 737 1.73 -0.77 36.44
C LEU A 737 1.40 -1.70 35.27
N ALA A 738 2.29 -2.64 34.94
CA ALA A 738 2.04 -3.65 33.93
C ALA A 738 0.81 -4.50 34.27
N LYS A 739 0.69 -4.96 35.53
CA LYS A 739 -0.40 -5.83 35.98
C LYS A 739 -1.75 -5.11 36.13
N THR A 740 -1.75 -3.87 36.61
CA THR A 740 -2.98 -3.15 37.00
C THR A 740 -3.49 -2.20 35.92
N ILE A 741 -2.59 -1.52 35.21
CA ILE A 741 -2.93 -0.50 34.21
C ILE A 741 -2.66 -1.04 32.79
N GLY A 742 -1.73 -1.99 32.64
CA GLY A 742 -1.30 -2.51 31.34
C GLY A 742 -0.30 -1.61 30.63
N MET A 743 0.51 -0.87 31.40
CA MET A 743 1.56 0.02 30.88
C MET A 743 2.94 -0.50 31.28
N VAL A 744 3.88 -0.50 30.34
CA VAL A 744 5.28 -0.91 30.51
C VAL A 744 6.22 0.23 30.16
N ASP A 745 7.40 0.23 30.80
CA ASP A 745 8.50 1.17 30.54
C ASP A 745 8.08 2.63 30.48
N SER A 746 7.25 3.07 31.43
CA SER A 746 6.80 4.48 31.47
C SER A 746 8.01 5.42 31.46
N PRO A 747 7.98 6.50 30.65
CA PRO A 747 9.12 7.37 30.46
C PRO A 747 9.49 8.08 31.77
N LEU A 748 10.80 8.23 31.98
CA LEU A 748 11.37 8.97 33.11
C LEU A 748 11.71 10.39 32.66
N PHE A 749 11.57 11.37 33.55
CA PHE A 749 11.97 12.76 33.27
C PHE A 749 13.45 12.85 32.92
N ASP A 750 13.78 13.72 31.97
CA ASP A 750 15.16 13.97 31.58
C ASP A 750 15.96 14.52 32.78
N SER A 751 17.18 14.02 32.97
CA SER A 751 18.09 14.49 34.01
C SER A 751 18.46 15.97 33.88
N GLU A 752 18.36 16.55 32.69
CA GLU A 752 18.63 17.97 32.46
C GLU A 752 17.42 18.87 32.73
N HIS A 753 16.23 18.30 32.88
CA HIS A 753 15.01 19.06 33.12
C HIS A 753 15.10 20.01 34.34
N PRO A 754 15.64 19.60 35.50
CA PRO A 754 15.74 20.48 36.67
C PRO A 754 16.57 21.74 36.43
N ALA A 755 17.64 21.64 35.62
CA ALA A 755 18.53 22.77 35.32
C ALA A 755 17.99 23.67 34.19
N PHE A 756 17.06 23.17 33.39
CA PHE A 756 16.61 23.85 32.17
C PHE A 756 16.06 25.26 32.42
N GLN A 757 15.29 25.47 33.49
CA GLN A 757 14.75 26.80 33.80
C GLN A 757 15.85 27.83 34.11
N ALA A 758 16.93 27.41 34.78
CA ALA A 758 18.08 28.26 35.03
C ALA A 758 18.84 28.56 33.73
N ASN A 759 18.99 27.56 32.85
CA ASN A 759 19.63 27.74 31.54
C ASN A 759 18.87 28.75 30.67
N LEU A 760 17.52 28.70 30.66
CA LEU A 760 16.71 29.68 29.93
C LEU A 760 16.95 31.11 30.44
N GLN A 761 17.05 31.31 31.75
CA GLN A 761 17.35 32.61 32.34
C GLN A 761 18.74 33.10 31.95
N GLN A 762 19.73 32.20 31.96
CA GLN A 762 21.10 32.49 31.55
C GLN A 762 21.20 32.87 30.06
N TRP A 763 20.43 32.20 29.19
CA TRP A 763 20.35 32.50 27.76
C TRP A 763 19.45 33.70 27.41
N GLY A 764 18.83 34.35 28.41
CA GLY A 764 17.92 35.47 28.19
C GLY A 764 16.61 35.09 27.48
N VAL A 765 16.26 33.81 27.47
CA VAL A 765 15.07 33.29 26.78
C VAL A 765 13.82 33.57 27.62
N LYS A 766 12.87 34.29 27.02
CA LYS A 766 11.62 34.71 27.66
C LYS A 766 10.42 33.92 27.15
N THR A 767 9.31 33.99 27.89
CA THR A 767 8.03 33.45 27.42
C THR A 767 7.47 34.39 26.36
N ALA A 768 7.01 33.86 25.23
CA ALA A 768 6.44 34.64 24.15
C ALA A 768 4.99 35.01 24.50
N THR A 769 4.74 36.28 24.78
CA THR A 769 3.40 36.86 24.90
C THR A 769 3.16 37.86 23.78
N ALA A 770 1.90 38.01 23.36
CA ALA A 770 1.56 38.98 22.31
C ALA A 770 1.94 40.42 22.73
N GLU A 771 1.83 40.73 24.02
CA GLU A 771 2.21 42.03 24.58
C GLU A 771 3.72 42.28 24.44
N GLU A 772 4.57 41.38 24.93
CA GLU A 772 6.03 41.55 24.86
C GLU A 772 6.54 41.55 23.43
N LEU A 773 6.04 40.66 22.57
CA LEU A 773 6.46 40.60 21.18
C LEU A 773 5.98 41.82 20.37
N SER A 774 4.85 42.43 20.73
CA SER A 774 4.36 43.64 20.05
C SER A 774 5.31 44.82 20.21
N GLN A 775 6.04 44.88 21.34
CA GLN A 775 7.00 45.94 21.67
C GLN A 775 8.30 45.86 20.86
N LEU A 776 8.57 44.72 20.21
CA LEU A 776 9.73 44.56 19.35
C LEU A 776 9.58 45.38 18.07
N SER A 777 10.66 46.02 17.64
CA SER A 777 10.77 46.67 16.33
C SER A 777 10.66 45.64 15.19
N ALA A 778 10.44 46.12 13.96
CA ALA A 778 10.35 45.23 12.80
C ALA A 778 11.65 44.40 12.60
N ALA A 779 12.83 45.03 12.75
CA ALA A 779 14.12 44.35 12.63
C ALA A 779 14.34 43.30 13.73
N GLU A 780 13.89 43.59 14.97
CA GLU A 780 13.95 42.61 16.06
C GLU A 780 12.99 41.44 15.84
N LYS A 781 11.81 41.69 15.26
CA LYS A 781 10.84 40.64 14.91
C LYS A 781 11.38 39.69 13.82
N GLU A 782 12.12 40.20 12.83
CA GLU A 782 12.79 39.37 11.82
C GLU A 782 13.87 38.44 12.41
N ARG A 783 14.50 38.85 13.52
CA ARG A 783 15.47 38.06 14.27
C ARG A 783 14.86 37.33 15.47
N CYS A 784 13.54 37.31 15.58
CA CYS A 784 12.80 36.64 16.65
C CYS A 784 12.28 35.28 16.17
N VAL A 785 12.55 34.23 16.96
CA VAL A 785 12.01 32.89 16.72
C VAL A 785 11.28 32.42 17.96
N VAL A 786 10.02 32.02 17.79
CA VAL A 786 9.19 31.49 18.86
C VAL A 786 9.13 29.97 18.75
N LEU A 787 9.70 29.28 19.74
CA LEU A 787 9.62 27.83 19.85
C LEU A 787 8.27 27.41 20.45
N VAL A 788 7.51 26.66 19.66
CA VAL A 788 6.26 26.03 20.07
C VAL A 788 6.60 24.71 20.77
N GLN A 789 6.48 24.72 22.10
CA GLN A 789 6.92 23.62 22.95
C GLN A 789 5.88 22.50 23.03
N ASP A 790 6.30 21.26 22.79
CA ASP A 790 5.49 20.07 23.09
C ASP A 790 5.84 19.47 24.46
N THR A 791 4.87 18.77 25.07
CA THR A 791 5.05 18.16 26.40
C THR A 791 6.19 17.15 26.42
N PHE A 792 6.28 16.26 25.43
CA PHE A 792 7.15 15.10 25.54
C PHE A 792 8.62 15.48 25.39
N THR A 793 8.94 16.30 24.40
CA THR A 793 10.31 16.80 24.23
C THR A 793 10.71 17.73 25.37
N ARG A 794 9.80 18.60 25.85
CA ARG A 794 10.11 19.53 26.95
C ARG A 794 10.52 18.83 28.25
N TYR A 795 9.90 17.70 28.58
CA TYR A 795 10.06 17.06 29.89
C TYR A 795 10.84 15.73 29.87
N PHE A 796 10.83 15.00 28.75
CA PHE A 796 11.48 13.69 28.64
C PHE A 796 12.68 13.65 27.68
N ASP A 797 12.92 14.72 26.92
CA ASP A 797 14.08 14.87 26.03
C ASP A 797 14.55 16.33 26.01
N THR A 798 14.64 16.91 27.21
CA THR A 798 14.89 18.33 27.44
C THR A 798 16.20 18.78 26.82
N ARG A 799 17.20 17.89 26.75
CA ARG A 799 18.49 18.14 26.10
C ARG A 799 18.35 18.57 24.64
N VAL A 800 17.45 17.95 23.87
CA VAL A 800 17.27 18.29 22.45
C VAL A 800 16.62 19.66 22.29
N LEU A 801 15.67 20.01 23.15
CA LEU A 801 15.09 21.36 23.18
C LEU A 801 16.15 22.40 23.56
N ALA A 802 16.99 22.10 24.55
CA ALA A 802 18.12 22.95 24.95
C ALA A 802 19.08 23.17 23.77
N ALA A 803 19.45 22.11 23.06
CA ALA A 803 20.33 22.20 21.91
C ALA A 803 19.74 23.04 20.78
N LEU A 804 18.42 22.98 20.54
CA LEU A 804 17.78 23.83 19.54
C LEU A 804 17.79 25.31 19.95
N VAL A 805 17.48 25.61 21.21
CA VAL A 805 17.53 26.98 21.76
C VAL A 805 18.93 27.55 21.62
N GLU A 806 19.95 26.77 22.00
CA GLU A 806 21.33 27.20 21.93
C GLU A 806 21.80 27.37 20.49
N LEU A 807 21.46 26.44 19.58
CA LEU A 807 21.77 26.56 18.15
C LEU A 807 21.19 27.83 17.54
N MET A 808 19.92 28.13 17.79
CA MET A 808 19.30 29.35 17.30
C MET A 808 19.95 30.61 17.88
N SER A 809 20.34 30.58 19.15
CA SER A 809 21.02 31.69 19.83
C SER A 809 22.43 31.92 19.25
N GLU A 810 23.19 30.86 18.98
CA GLU A 810 24.51 30.92 18.33
C GLU A 810 24.42 31.44 16.89
N LEU A 811 23.29 31.22 16.21
CA LEU A 811 23.00 31.81 14.89
C LEU A 811 22.56 33.29 14.97
N GLY A 812 22.53 33.89 16.17
CA GLY A 812 22.21 35.29 16.39
C GLY A 812 20.71 35.61 16.40
N TYR A 813 19.85 34.62 16.68
CA TYR A 813 18.42 34.83 16.82
C TYR A 813 18.02 35.00 18.29
N SER A 814 17.07 35.91 18.54
CA SER A 814 16.41 36.03 19.84
C SER A 814 15.37 34.92 19.95
N VAL A 815 15.64 33.94 20.83
CA VAL A 815 14.77 32.79 21.04
C VAL A 815 13.74 33.09 22.13
N TRP A 816 12.47 32.83 21.82
CA TRP A 816 11.35 32.95 22.74
C TRP A 816 10.63 31.61 22.85
N LEU A 817 10.06 31.31 24.00
CA LEU A 817 9.28 30.10 24.21
C LEU A 817 7.79 30.42 24.23
N ALA A 818 7.01 29.84 23.32
CA ALA A 818 5.55 29.91 23.43
C ALA A 818 5.11 29.35 24.79
N LYS A 819 4.07 29.94 25.39
CA LYS A 819 3.47 29.42 26.61
C LYS A 819 3.12 27.94 26.41
N HIS A 820 3.57 27.10 27.34
CA HIS A 820 3.27 25.67 27.26
C HIS A 820 1.76 25.43 27.35
N LEU A 821 1.20 24.82 26.31
CA LEU A 821 -0.17 24.36 26.23
C LEU A 821 -0.17 22.87 25.84
N PRO A 822 -1.05 22.05 26.42
CA PRO A 822 -1.26 20.69 25.94
C PRO A 822 -1.60 20.68 24.45
N ASN A 823 -0.90 19.87 23.67
CA ASN A 823 -1.08 19.81 22.22
C ASN A 823 -2.37 19.05 21.84
N GLY A 824 -2.78 18.08 22.66
CA GLY A 824 -3.99 17.30 22.48
C GLY A 824 -3.82 16.03 21.65
N LYS A 825 -2.61 15.72 21.16
CA LYS A 825 -2.36 14.49 20.40
C LYS A 825 -2.84 13.22 21.12
N PRO A 826 -2.56 12.99 22.42
CA PRO A 826 -3.05 11.82 23.14
C PRO A 826 -4.58 11.79 23.25
N LEU A 827 -5.24 12.96 23.37
CA LEU A 827 -6.71 13.05 23.38
C LEU A 827 -7.28 12.56 22.04
N HIS A 828 -6.73 13.05 20.92
CA HIS A 828 -7.16 12.63 19.58
C HIS A 828 -6.95 11.13 19.38
N VAL A 829 -5.75 10.63 19.65
CA VAL A 829 -5.39 9.23 19.47
C VAL A 829 -6.29 8.32 20.31
N GLN A 830 -6.63 8.69 21.54
CA GLN A 830 -7.51 7.86 22.40
C GLN A 830 -9.03 8.10 22.13
N GLY A 831 -9.40 8.95 21.16
CA GLY A 831 -10.81 9.18 20.80
C GLY A 831 -11.56 10.11 21.76
N PHE A 832 -10.87 10.96 22.53
CA PHE A 832 -11.47 12.03 23.34
C PHE A 832 -11.74 13.28 22.49
N ARG A 833 -12.54 13.15 21.43
CA ARG A 833 -12.68 14.17 20.38
C ARG A 833 -13.19 15.52 20.87
N THR A 834 -14.16 15.54 21.78
CA THR A 834 -14.67 16.82 22.35
C THR A 834 -13.60 17.57 23.14
N ALA A 835 -12.79 16.85 23.93
CA ALA A 835 -11.70 17.45 24.69
C ALA A 835 -10.54 17.89 23.77
N PHE A 836 -10.25 17.09 22.73
CA PHE A 836 -9.30 17.44 21.70
C PHE A 836 -9.69 18.73 20.98
N ALA A 837 -10.93 18.86 20.49
CA ALA A 837 -11.41 20.05 19.79
C ALA A 837 -11.27 21.32 20.63
N LYS A 838 -11.64 21.26 21.93
CA LYS A 838 -11.46 22.39 22.86
C LYS A 838 -9.99 22.74 23.09
N THR A 839 -9.13 21.73 23.17
CA THR A 839 -7.67 21.92 23.38
C THR A 839 -7.02 22.50 22.13
N ALA A 840 -7.40 22.00 20.95
CA ALA A 840 -6.93 22.47 19.66
C ALA A 840 -7.36 23.92 19.42
N GLN A 841 -8.62 24.28 19.66
CA GLN A 841 -9.07 25.67 19.51
C GLN A 841 -8.26 26.65 20.37
N ARG A 842 -8.01 26.31 21.64
CA ARG A 842 -7.17 27.13 22.53
C ARG A 842 -5.75 27.31 22.01
N ASN A 843 -5.17 26.26 21.41
CA ASN A 843 -3.85 26.35 20.80
C ASN A 843 -3.89 27.21 19.53
N ILE A 844 -4.91 27.05 18.68
CA ILE A 844 -5.09 27.88 17.48
C ILE A 844 -5.18 29.35 17.86
N ASP A 845 -6.03 29.70 18.83
CA ASP A 845 -6.21 31.08 19.27
C ASP A 845 -4.89 31.67 19.81
N ALA A 846 -4.17 30.90 20.64
CA ALA A 846 -2.88 31.33 21.21
C ALA A 846 -1.79 31.48 20.15
N LEU A 847 -1.68 30.54 19.20
CA LEU A 847 -0.68 30.60 18.15
C LEU A 847 -1.00 31.70 17.12
N ASN A 848 -2.27 31.94 16.81
CA ASN A 848 -2.69 33.05 15.94
C ASN A 848 -2.37 34.41 16.54
N ALA A 849 -2.54 34.57 17.86
CA ALA A 849 -2.16 35.80 18.55
C ALA A 849 -0.65 36.11 18.42
N LEU A 850 0.20 35.08 18.33
CA LEU A 850 1.63 35.24 18.09
C LEU A 850 1.92 35.45 16.60
N ALA A 851 1.36 34.61 15.72
CA ALA A 851 1.57 34.67 14.27
C ALA A 851 1.13 36.00 13.66
N ALA A 852 0.08 36.64 14.20
CA ALA A 852 -0.38 37.97 13.77
C ALA A 852 0.69 39.07 13.93
N LEU A 853 1.76 38.82 14.70
CA LEU A 853 2.89 39.73 14.89
C LEU A 853 4.03 39.49 13.88
N ASN A 854 3.82 38.63 12.88
CA ASN A 854 4.81 38.25 11.85
C ASN A 854 6.11 37.65 12.42
N VAL A 855 6.03 36.97 13.57
CA VAL A 855 7.15 36.20 14.12
C VAL A 855 7.15 34.77 13.59
N THR A 856 8.33 34.16 13.51
CA THR A 856 8.46 32.78 13.02
C THR A 856 8.18 31.78 14.14
N LEU A 857 7.26 30.83 13.89
CA LEU A 857 6.93 29.75 14.82
C LEU A 857 7.64 28.46 14.41
N VAL A 858 8.34 27.81 15.35
CA VAL A 858 9.07 26.55 15.10
C VAL A 858 8.72 25.50 16.16
N GLY A 859 8.31 24.32 15.71
CA GLY A 859 8.11 23.13 16.55
C GLY A 859 9.28 22.15 16.40
N LEU A 860 9.51 21.32 17.41
CA LEU A 860 10.65 20.40 17.44
C LEU A 860 10.29 18.97 17.03
N ASP A 861 9.42 18.28 17.78
CA ASP A 861 9.06 16.90 17.43
C ASP A 861 8.11 16.85 16.22
N PRO A 862 8.41 16.03 15.19
CA PRO A 862 7.58 15.99 13.98
C PRO A 862 6.14 15.52 14.22
N ALA A 863 5.90 14.57 15.12
CA ALA A 863 4.54 14.06 15.38
C ALA A 863 3.67 15.11 16.08
N MET A 864 4.28 15.91 16.95
CA MET A 864 3.62 16.98 17.69
C MET A 864 3.45 18.26 16.87
N THR A 865 4.38 18.54 15.94
CA THR A 865 4.34 19.73 15.07
C THR A 865 3.38 19.55 13.89
N LEU A 866 3.38 18.39 13.24
CA LEU A 866 2.54 18.15 12.06
C LEU A 866 1.04 18.07 12.38
N ILE A 867 0.65 17.96 13.65
CA ILE A 867 -0.76 17.99 14.06
C ILE A 867 -1.46 19.30 13.67
N TYR A 868 -0.71 20.42 13.69
CA TYR A 868 -1.24 21.75 13.34
C TYR A 868 -1.65 21.80 11.87
N ARG A 869 -0.85 21.19 10.98
CA ARG A 869 -1.10 21.12 9.53
C ARG A 869 -2.19 20.11 9.16
N GLN A 870 -2.59 19.25 10.08
CA GLN A 870 -3.41 18.08 9.79
C GLN A 870 -4.68 18.06 10.65
N GLU A 871 -4.65 17.49 11.86
CA GLU A 871 -5.83 17.33 12.71
C GLU A 871 -6.49 18.66 13.06
N TYR A 872 -5.70 19.73 13.28
CA TYR A 872 -6.23 21.05 13.61
C TYR A 872 -6.94 21.67 12.41
N ALA A 873 -6.31 21.64 11.24
CA ALA A 873 -6.89 22.12 9.98
C ALA A 873 -8.18 21.37 9.57
N ALA A 874 -8.37 20.14 10.05
CA ALA A 874 -9.56 19.34 9.80
C ALA A 874 -10.74 19.64 10.76
N LEU A 875 -10.59 20.54 11.74
CA LEU A 875 -11.69 20.93 12.62
C LEU A 875 -12.68 21.83 11.86
N THR A 876 -13.97 21.58 12.05
CA THR A 876 -15.05 22.30 11.34
C THR A 876 -15.06 23.82 11.59
N ASN A 877 -14.54 24.26 12.75
CA ASN A 877 -14.50 25.66 13.16
C ASN A 877 -13.07 26.16 13.43
N ALA A 878 -12.04 25.53 12.84
CA ALA A 878 -10.65 25.82 13.15
C ALA A 878 -10.26 27.30 12.95
N GLY A 879 -10.91 28.01 12.01
CA GLY A 879 -10.38 29.27 11.49
C GLY A 879 -9.07 29.04 10.73
N SER A 880 -8.25 30.09 10.58
CA SER A 880 -6.89 29.94 10.03
C SER A 880 -5.98 29.31 11.08
N VAL A 881 -5.31 28.20 10.75
CA VAL A 881 -4.27 27.61 11.61
C VAL A 881 -2.92 28.16 11.18
N PRO A 882 -2.13 28.77 12.08
CA PRO A 882 -0.87 29.40 11.70
C PRO A 882 0.18 28.35 11.32
N GLU A 883 1.09 28.73 10.43
CA GLU A 883 2.20 27.88 10.04
C GLU A 883 3.20 27.74 11.19
N VAL A 884 3.47 26.50 11.59
CA VAL A 884 4.53 26.14 12.54
C VAL A 884 5.54 25.27 11.79
N LEU A 885 6.77 25.78 11.65
CA LEU A 885 7.84 25.13 10.90
C LEU A 885 8.48 23.99 11.70
N LEU A 886 8.97 22.96 11.01
CA LEU A 886 9.88 21.96 11.54
C LEU A 886 11.32 22.54 11.58
N PRO A 887 12.23 21.96 12.39
CA PRO A 887 13.57 22.52 12.54
C PRO A 887 14.33 22.67 11.22
N GLN A 888 14.28 21.67 10.35
CA GLN A 888 14.94 21.70 9.04
C GLN A 888 14.34 22.73 8.07
N GLU A 889 13.03 23.01 8.15
CA GLU A 889 12.40 24.02 7.30
C GLU A 889 12.87 25.42 7.69
N TRP A 890 13.08 25.65 8.99
CA TRP A 890 13.67 26.87 9.51
C TRP A 890 15.17 26.95 9.18
N LEU A 891 15.94 25.89 9.45
CA LEU A 891 17.39 25.85 9.20
C LEU A 891 17.74 26.06 7.73
N MET A 892 16.92 25.56 6.79
CA MET A 892 17.12 25.82 5.36
C MET A 892 17.11 27.31 4.98
N LYS A 893 16.43 28.15 5.76
CA LYS A 893 16.38 29.61 5.52
C LYS A 893 17.46 30.36 6.30
N HIS A 894 17.88 29.83 7.45
CA HIS A 894 18.63 30.60 8.45
C HIS A 894 20.02 30.06 8.80
N LEU A 895 20.36 28.84 8.38
CA LEU A 895 21.70 28.27 8.59
C LEU A 895 22.67 28.76 7.49
N PRO A 896 23.74 29.48 7.84
CA PRO A 896 24.75 29.95 6.90
C PRO A 896 25.60 28.80 6.36
N GLU A 897 26.11 28.97 5.14
CA GLU A 897 27.11 28.06 4.57
C GLU A 897 28.45 28.23 5.29
N SER A 898 29.13 27.12 5.57
CA SER A 898 30.49 27.11 6.10
C SER A 898 31.44 26.43 5.13
N SER A 899 32.65 26.98 5.04
CA SER A 899 33.76 26.41 4.26
C SER A 899 34.64 25.47 5.08
N ALA A 900 34.46 25.40 6.40
CA ALA A 900 35.24 24.55 7.28
C ALA A 900 34.66 23.13 7.32
N SER A 901 35.32 22.18 6.65
CA SER A 901 35.00 20.76 6.80
C SER A 901 35.72 20.20 8.02
N THR A 902 35.00 20.01 9.12
CA THR A 902 35.53 19.45 10.38
C THR A 902 35.02 18.04 10.68
N ALA A 903 34.31 17.39 9.75
CA ALA A 903 33.64 16.12 10.01
C ALA A 903 34.62 14.94 10.09
N SER A 904 34.81 14.40 11.29
CA SER A 904 35.51 13.12 11.51
C SER A 904 34.60 11.89 11.33
N ALA A 905 33.28 12.07 11.27
CA ALA A 905 32.28 11.02 11.23
C ALA A 905 31.29 11.21 10.06
N THR A 906 30.72 10.10 9.59
CA THR A 906 29.62 10.10 8.61
C THR A 906 28.28 9.91 9.31
N TYR A 907 27.26 10.69 8.97
CA TYR A 907 25.98 10.65 9.65
C TYR A 907 24.93 9.82 8.88
N LYS A 908 24.24 8.95 9.60
CA LYS A 908 23.09 8.18 9.09
C LYS A 908 21.81 8.67 9.73
N LEU A 909 20.89 9.25 8.95
CA LEU A 909 19.65 9.81 9.45
C LEU A 909 18.48 8.83 9.38
N PHE A 910 17.90 8.54 10.53
CA PHE A 910 16.67 7.76 10.66
C PHE A 910 15.51 8.73 10.93
N MET A 911 14.70 8.97 9.90
CA MET A 911 13.61 9.96 9.98
C MET A 911 12.39 9.41 10.74
N HIS A 912 11.65 10.30 11.39
CA HIS A 912 10.37 9.96 12.00
C HIS A 912 9.35 9.55 10.93
N CYS A 913 8.61 8.47 11.17
CA CYS A 913 7.69 7.91 10.17
C CYS A 913 6.63 8.92 9.68
N THR A 914 6.05 9.75 10.56
CA THR A 914 5.09 10.79 10.15
C THR A 914 5.75 11.91 9.33
N GLU A 915 7.00 12.24 9.63
CA GLU A 915 7.77 13.29 8.95
C GLU A 915 8.07 12.86 7.51
N LYS A 916 8.71 11.70 7.36
CA LYS A 916 9.07 11.10 6.06
C LYS A 916 7.88 11.03 5.11
N THR A 917 6.69 10.73 5.63
CA THR A 917 5.51 10.49 4.78
C THR A 917 4.62 11.71 4.57
N ASN A 918 4.61 12.68 5.48
CA ASN A 918 3.69 13.83 5.41
C ASN A 918 4.39 15.19 5.24
N ALA A 919 5.72 15.23 5.29
CA ALA A 919 6.54 16.40 4.96
C ALA A 919 7.54 16.00 3.85
N ALA A 920 7.05 15.94 2.61
CA ALA A 920 7.76 15.35 1.47
C ALA A 920 9.18 15.92 1.23
N SER A 921 9.36 17.22 1.47
CA SER A 921 10.65 17.90 1.30
C SER A 921 11.66 17.60 2.41
N SER A 922 11.25 16.99 3.53
CA SER A 922 12.09 16.88 4.73
C SER A 922 13.40 16.14 4.48
N THR A 923 13.38 15.05 3.70
CA THR A 923 14.59 14.29 3.34
C THR A 923 15.64 15.20 2.68
N ALA A 924 15.23 15.92 1.63
CA ALA A 924 16.10 16.82 0.89
C ALA A 924 16.55 18.02 1.74
N GLN A 925 15.66 18.53 2.61
CA GLN A 925 15.97 19.62 3.52
C GLN A 925 17.06 19.23 4.53
N TRP A 926 16.97 18.05 5.17
CA TRP A 926 18.00 17.58 6.09
C TRP A 926 19.36 17.38 5.41
N GLN A 927 19.37 16.75 4.23
CA GLN A 927 20.59 16.58 3.44
C GLN A 927 21.21 17.93 3.06
N ALA A 928 20.40 18.89 2.61
CA ALA A 928 20.87 20.23 2.27
C ALA A 928 21.40 20.99 3.49
N VAL A 929 20.72 20.92 4.64
CA VAL A 929 21.16 21.51 5.91
C VAL A 929 22.53 20.98 6.33
N PHE A 930 22.75 19.67 6.28
CA PHE A 930 24.04 19.06 6.63
C PHE A 930 25.13 19.40 5.60
N LYS A 931 24.78 19.42 4.30
CA LYS A 931 25.68 19.81 3.22
C LYS A 931 26.19 21.25 3.39
N ARG A 932 25.37 22.19 3.84
CA ARG A 932 25.80 23.58 4.12
C ARG A 932 26.89 23.71 5.17
N ARG A 933 27.08 22.68 5.99
CA ARG A 933 28.09 22.60 7.06
C ARG A 933 29.22 21.62 6.72
N GLY A 934 29.28 21.14 5.48
CA GLY A 934 30.28 20.15 5.06
C GLY A 934 30.18 18.81 5.80
N LEU A 935 29.01 18.48 6.37
CA LEU A 935 28.78 17.24 7.11
C LEU A 935 28.21 16.16 6.18
N PRO A 936 28.92 15.04 5.95
CA PRO A 936 28.41 13.96 5.10
C PRO A 936 27.26 13.24 5.79
N MET A 937 26.08 13.26 5.16
CA MET A 937 24.87 12.62 5.68
C MET A 937 24.19 11.77 4.60
N SER A 938 23.82 10.54 4.96
CA SER A 938 22.90 9.70 4.20
C SER A 938 21.62 9.45 4.97
N VAL A 939 20.48 9.45 4.28
CA VAL A 939 19.18 9.09 4.89
C VAL A 939 18.96 7.61 4.69
N VAL A 940 18.73 6.89 5.79
CA VAL A 940 18.55 5.44 5.77
C VAL A 940 17.07 5.12 5.58
N SER A 941 16.76 4.16 4.71
CA SER A 941 15.39 3.70 4.54
C SER A 941 14.97 2.85 5.74
N THR A 942 14.19 3.44 6.63
CA THR A 942 13.57 2.75 7.76
C THR A 942 12.06 2.92 7.78
N GLY A 943 11.37 1.89 8.30
CA GLY A 943 9.95 1.93 8.62
C GLY A 943 9.69 2.66 9.94
N CYS A 944 8.54 2.38 10.57
CA CYS A 944 8.25 2.87 11.92
C CYS A 944 9.14 2.15 12.96
N CYS A 945 9.58 2.87 14.00
CA CYS A 945 10.31 2.28 15.13
C CYS A 945 9.46 1.36 16.02
N GLY A 946 8.13 1.37 15.87
CA GLY A 946 7.20 0.59 16.70
C GLY A 946 6.61 1.33 17.89
N MET A 947 6.98 2.60 18.12
CA MET A 947 6.49 3.38 19.27
C MET A 947 5.26 4.23 19.04
N SER A 948 5.30 5.08 18.00
CA SER A 948 4.24 6.04 17.61
C SER A 948 3.33 6.48 18.77
N GLY A 949 3.81 7.42 19.58
CA GLY A 949 3.14 7.82 20.83
C GLY A 949 3.32 6.77 21.92
N THR A 950 2.23 6.27 22.49
CA THR A 950 2.26 5.31 23.62
C THR A 950 2.11 3.85 23.20
N TYR A 951 2.06 3.54 21.90
CA TYR A 951 1.72 2.19 21.42
C TYR A 951 2.65 1.12 22.01
N GLY A 952 3.97 1.32 21.93
CA GLY A 952 4.94 0.37 22.49
C GLY A 952 5.07 0.38 24.02
N HIS A 953 4.39 1.30 24.70
CA HIS A 953 4.26 1.30 26.16
C HIS A 953 3.00 0.56 26.64
N GLU A 954 2.07 0.20 25.75
CA GLU A 954 0.91 -0.62 26.10
C GLU A 954 1.31 -2.10 26.10
N LEU A 955 1.11 -2.79 27.22
CA LEU A 955 1.51 -4.20 27.37
C LEU A 955 0.93 -5.10 26.28
N ARG A 956 -0.32 -4.86 25.86
CA ARG A 956 -1.00 -5.61 24.80
C ARG A 956 -0.31 -5.54 23.42
N ASN A 957 0.52 -4.52 23.21
CA ASN A 957 1.16 -4.22 21.94
C ASN A 957 2.68 -4.42 21.99
N LEU A 958 3.22 -4.85 23.15
CA LEU A 958 4.66 -4.92 23.38
C LEU A 958 5.36 -5.85 22.37
N ASP A 959 4.80 -7.03 22.14
CA ASP A 959 5.35 -8.02 21.21
C ASP A 959 5.36 -7.46 19.78
N THR A 960 4.22 -6.96 19.31
CA THR A 960 4.12 -6.33 17.98
C THR A 960 5.05 -5.13 17.84
N SER A 961 5.17 -4.27 18.86
CA SER A 961 6.08 -3.12 18.88
C SER A 961 7.55 -3.55 18.76
N THR A 962 7.90 -4.64 19.45
CA THR A 962 9.24 -5.25 19.42
C THR A 962 9.54 -5.84 18.05
N THR A 963 8.61 -6.62 17.49
CA THR A 963 8.74 -7.16 16.12
C THR A 963 8.90 -6.04 15.09
N ILE A 964 8.13 -4.94 15.20
CA ILE A 964 8.25 -3.78 14.31
C ILE A 964 9.66 -3.17 14.38
N PHE A 965 10.23 -3.06 15.59
CA PHE A 965 11.58 -2.54 15.76
C PHE A 965 12.63 -3.50 15.17
N GLN A 966 12.50 -4.80 15.45
CA GLN A 966 13.44 -5.84 15.02
C GLN A 966 13.47 -6.06 13.51
N GLN A 967 12.35 -5.89 12.80
CA GLN A 967 12.31 -6.11 11.35
C GLN A 967 12.91 -4.96 10.52
N SER A 968 12.98 -3.73 11.06
CA SER A 968 13.43 -2.56 10.29
C SER A 968 14.56 -1.77 10.95
N TRP A 969 14.39 -1.34 12.20
CA TRP A 969 15.38 -0.46 12.86
C TRP A 969 16.60 -1.24 13.37
N ALA A 970 16.39 -2.39 14.01
CA ALA A 970 17.50 -3.15 14.60
C ALA A 970 18.58 -3.60 13.58
N PRO A 971 18.23 -4.11 12.37
CA PRO A 971 19.22 -4.51 11.37
C PRO A 971 20.03 -3.32 10.86
N GLN A 972 19.39 -2.17 10.66
CA GLN A 972 20.07 -0.95 10.20
C GLN A 972 21.01 -0.39 11.27
N LEU A 973 20.64 -0.46 12.54
CA LEU A 973 21.51 -0.09 13.66
C LEU A 973 22.73 -1.03 13.75
N ALA A 974 22.51 -2.34 13.60
CA ALA A 974 23.58 -3.34 13.66
C ALA A 974 24.60 -3.23 12.50
N GLN A 975 24.20 -2.65 11.36
CA GLN A 975 25.06 -2.43 10.18
C GLN A 975 25.86 -1.10 10.24
N THR A 976 25.84 -0.40 11.37
CA THR A 976 26.56 0.88 11.55
C THR A 976 28.06 0.64 11.76
N GLN A 977 28.92 1.32 11.00
CA GLN A 977 30.38 1.24 11.13
C GLN A 977 30.90 2.12 12.28
N PRO A 978 32.12 1.86 12.82
CA PRO A 978 32.67 2.64 13.95
C PRO A 978 32.84 4.15 13.70
N ASN A 979 32.99 4.58 12.45
CA ASN A 979 33.09 5.98 12.04
C ASN A 979 31.75 6.60 11.62
N GLU A 980 30.64 5.87 11.77
CA GLU A 980 29.30 6.33 11.44
C GLU A 980 28.50 6.63 12.72
N GLU A 981 27.81 7.77 12.74
CA GLU A 981 26.92 8.16 13.83
C GLU A 981 25.46 8.16 13.35
N VAL A 982 24.60 7.44 14.06
CA VAL A 982 23.17 7.35 13.74
C VAL A 982 22.38 8.44 14.47
N LEU A 983 21.57 9.17 13.70
CA LEU A 983 20.74 10.28 14.18
C LEU A 983 19.26 9.93 14.01
N ALA A 984 18.40 10.45 14.88
CA ALA A 984 16.95 10.27 14.75
C ALA A 984 16.15 11.54 15.06
N THR A 985 15.19 11.89 14.19
CA THR A 985 14.43 13.15 14.30
C THR A 985 13.32 13.11 15.36
N GLY A 986 12.64 11.98 15.55
CA GLY A 986 11.50 11.89 16.49
C GLY A 986 11.86 11.42 17.90
N TYR A 987 11.25 12.05 18.92
CA TYR A 987 11.42 11.67 20.32
C TYR A 987 11.04 10.21 20.57
N SER A 988 9.88 9.78 20.05
CA SER A 988 9.40 8.40 20.21
C SER A 988 10.39 7.37 19.63
N CYS A 989 11.11 7.71 18.55
CA CYS A 989 12.10 6.83 17.95
C CYS A 989 13.36 6.72 18.80
N ARG A 990 13.90 7.85 19.30
CA ARG A 990 15.04 7.85 20.22
C ARG A 990 14.72 7.08 21.51
N SER A 991 13.52 7.30 22.05
CA SER A 991 13.02 6.55 23.22
C SER A 991 12.95 5.05 22.95
N GLN A 992 12.49 4.61 21.78
CA GLN A 992 12.46 3.19 21.44
C GLN A 992 13.86 2.57 21.40
N VAL A 993 14.81 3.22 20.75
CA VAL A 993 16.19 2.70 20.64
C VAL A 993 16.80 2.58 22.03
N LYS A 994 16.60 3.58 22.90
CA LYS A 994 17.01 3.52 24.30
C LYS A 994 16.35 2.35 25.04
N ARG A 995 15.06 2.09 24.83
CA ARG A 995 14.36 0.95 25.47
C ARG A 995 14.88 -0.40 24.99
N MET A 996 15.16 -0.54 23.70
CA MET A 996 15.48 -1.83 23.08
C MET A 996 16.96 -2.17 23.12
N GLN A 997 17.85 -1.17 23.13
CA GLN A 997 19.30 -1.36 23.03
C GLN A 997 20.12 -0.59 24.08
N ASP A 998 19.46 0.20 24.96
CA ASP A 998 20.12 1.09 25.93
C ASP A 998 21.09 2.11 25.29
N VAL A 999 20.85 2.45 24.02
CA VAL A 999 21.63 3.44 23.26
C VAL A 999 20.84 4.73 23.11
N ARG A 1000 21.48 5.87 23.36
CA ARG A 1000 20.93 7.19 23.05
C ARG A 1000 21.39 7.62 21.66
N LEU A 1001 20.43 7.79 20.76
CA LEU A 1001 20.67 8.47 19.48
C LEU A 1001 20.54 9.98 19.65
N LYS A 1002 21.41 10.75 18.96
CA LYS A 1002 21.30 12.21 18.91
C LYS A 1002 20.23 12.67 17.93
N HIS A 1003 19.68 13.85 18.17
CA HIS A 1003 18.93 14.60 17.18
C HIS A 1003 19.89 15.34 16.23
N PRO A 1004 19.55 15.53 14.94
CA PRO A 1004 20.39 16.29 14.01
C PRO A 1004 20.78 17.70 14.48
N VAL A 1005 19.92 18.36 15.26
CA VAL A 1005 20.21 19.71 15.80
C VAL A 1005 21.38 19.72 16.80
N GLU A 1006 21.61 18.63 17.52
CA GLU A 1006 22.75 18.52 18.46
C GLU A 1006 24.07 18.52 17.69
N VAL A 1007 24.13 17.78 16.58
CA VAL A 1007 25.32 17.73 15.72
C VAL A 1007 25.57 19.09 15.05
N LEU A 1008 24.52 19.77 14.60
CA LEU A 1008 24.65 21.11 14.02
C LEU A 1008 25.14 22.13 15.05
N LEU A 1009 24.66 22.05 16.29
CA LEU A 1009 25.16 22.89 17.39
C LEU A 1009 26.65 22.66 17.64
N ASP A 1010 27.08 21.40 17.72
CA ASP A 1010 28.49 21.06 17.90
C ASP A 1010 29.35 21.63 16.76
N SER A 1011 28.88 21.54 15.51
CA SER A 1011 29.55 22.14 14.34
C SER A 1011 29.65 23.66 14.41
N VAL A 1012 28.58 24.36 14.82
CA VAL A 1012 28.59 25.83 14.95
C VAL A 1012 29.52 26.28 16.07
N LYS A 1013 29.52 25.58 17.21
CA LYS A 1013 30.43 25.88 18.34
C LYS A 1013 31.89 25.65 17.98
N GLN A 1014 32.20 24.59 17.24
CA GLN A 1014 33.57 24.30 16.80
C GLN A 1014 34.11 25.36 15.85
N GLU A 1015 33.30 25.83 14.88
CA GLU A 1015 33.67 26.93 13.99
C GLU A 1015 33.94 28.21 14.77
N ARG A 1016 33.09 28.55 15.75
CA ARG A 1016 33.29 29.72 16.60
C ARG A 1016 34.53 29.60 17.51
N ALA A 1017 34.92 28.40 17.90
CA ALA A 1017 36.14 28.19 18.70
C ALA A 1017 37.42 28.21 17.86
N THR A 1018 37.31 28.08 16.53
CA THR A 1018 38.44 28.12 15.59
C THR A 1018 38.65 29.51 14.95
N HIS A 1019 37.69 30.42 15.12
CA HIS A 1019 37.77 31.86 14.81
C HIS A 1019 37.97 32.70 16.06
#